data_AF-A0A7X6A241-F1
#
_entry.id   AF-A0A7X6A241-F1
#
_cell.length_a   1.000
_cell.length_b   1.000
_cell.length_c   1.000
_cell.angle_alpha   90.00
_cell.angle_beta   90.00
_cell.angle_gamma   90.00
#
_symmetry.space_group_name_H-M   'P 1'
#
loop_
_entity.id
_entity.type
_entity.pdbx_description
1 polymer ?
#
loop_
_entity_poly.entity_id
_entity_poly.type
_entity_poly.pdbx_seq_one_letter_code
_entity_poly.pdbx_strand_id
1 'polypeptide(L)'
;MATTYKIHPAIGIARVGNSPDEFFVGPERIGERPEPPGGFKDAQCRVKRQAARFRIFAHHDDGSVDELTDATAEISWTVHLVNAKAAHPNRGNSEPSGQLTIDPGARTLTGPDQRQLFDTGTISFSGESTVTVPLGEIRSDDDNHLLVLGGHGAADSPAGNLIGSFWGNAGWYDDVSDGPVSATITLRADNSTPTVEGAWVIVAPPKFAPHQDSVTTLYDRVLQRMVDLGLAPAPTTTSYTNDVYPILQRARDTRWVEGIFGAHSWPDPVTSQPLVDAIFARLRPPGDMPRLNGGDSALTPIQYAHMQRWQQGNYTADWTGVPAPQADLTPDGMDRAALEACVGGAFFPGIEAGGLSAGDRPILETTYAEAFRLASSVTAGAISQAMALPWQADFKACGDNWWPVPRPNDVVPSSGVGQARWDRDVTSMDDMVALWHTLGFVVEQGSQHVEVEHCDEASITLLTPELRFVDVPQGPMGMVREAVLAITFEVLSPSAAITLDYAPGGAPAHPQLVAVTTSVTVGPTAPNAVATARLWVVYRTGAAPSSIPPQVLTVRDAASGQTWQVTVTGNTVPRTTTATALVLDRSGSMSEDRGDGQSKHVALQQAANIFTDLMLEGDGVGIVRYNQDAQALQPVLELGAGGLSDLNRNATHDTINGTGLDPQGATSIGDGIFEGRGLLDAASPYDVKSLVVLTDGIENSPRRISDVAAQINSRTYAVGLGQPQNISVPALQTISGNNGGYLLVTGAITADNRFLLQKYFLQVLAGISNAEVVLDPDGELTVGAVHRIPFQLTDADSGVDVVLLTPRPDVVDFRLQTPNGLLIEPWRAQAEPAMRYVTGEGVSYYRITLPIQLRPDRFDQGGTWHALLTIGRPHTERTADDSDGVDLSILRGRAPRSAPPQQRPFEFQRAFAVANQPAVGDQPGRRGLPYSLVVHSYSNVSLRATADQRSFEPGAEVTINATLTQSGVPVDGDPYLWADVTRPDGVVTTVVLDAAGPGDFTGRFGTTMPGVYRIRVRARGRTRAGEPFTRERLVTAAVWRGGDSTPPPAGDDSFCEFLSCLLADGVIDRRLIERLRRLGFDVEALRKCLHGCGCAGD
;
A
#
# COMPACT_ATOMS: atom_id res chain seq x y z
N MET A 1 -25.00 26.21 50.75
CA MET A 1 -24.19 27.07 49.89
C MET A 1 -23.97 26.28 48.62
N ALA A 2 -24.56 26.72 47.51
CA ALA A 2 -24.67 25.92 46.29
C ALA A 2 -23.54 26.31 45.33
N THR A 3 -22.36 25.70 45.51
CA THR A 3 -21.28 25.83 44.52
C THR A 3 -21.70 25.16 43.22
N THR A 4 -21.59 25.87 42.09
CA THR A 4 -21.79 25.30 40.74
C THR A 4 -20.47 25.16 40.03
N TYR A 5 -20.25 24.04 39.33
CA TYR A 5 -19.00 23.78 38.61
C TYR A 5 -19.23 23.94 37.12
N LYS A 6 -18.39 24.73 36.44
CA LYS A 6 -18.59 25.07 35.03
C LYS A 6 -17.31 24.97 34.23
N ILE A 7 -17.42 24.48 33.00
CA ILE A 7 -16.31 24.46 32.04
C ILE A 7 -16.22 25.81 31.33
N HIS A 8 -15.01 26.38 31.26
CA HIS A 8 -14.69 27.60 30.51
C HIS A 8 -13.49 27.38 29.56
N PRO A 9 -13.49 27.97 28.35
CA PRO A 9 -14.55 28.81 27.81
C PRO A 9 -15.84 28.02 27.55
N ALA A 10 -17.02 28.67 27.67
CA ALA A 10 -18.31 28.05 27.39
C ALA A 10 -18.42 27.62 25.91
N ILE A 11 -17.77 28.36 25.00
CA ILE A 11 -17.55 28.01 23.60
C ILE A 11 -16.06 28.23 23.27
N GLY A 12 -15.29 27.15 23.17
CA GLY A 12 -13.88 27.20 22.80
C GLY A 12 -13.64 27.15 21.30
N ILE A 13 -12.55 27.76 20.85
CA ILE A 13 -12.19 27.88 19.43
C ILE A 13 -10.84 27.20 19.16
N ALA A 14 -10.91 26.06 18.50
CA ALA A 14 -9.76 25.38 17.93
C ALA A 14 -9.65 25.71 16.43
N ARG A 15 -8.45 25.61 15.85
CA ARG A 15 -8.25 25.85 14.41
C ARG A 15 -7.42 24.74 13.77
N VAL A 16 -7.81 24.35 12.57
CA VAL A 16 -7.10 23.35 11.77
C VAL A 16 -5.70 23.84 11.37
N GLY A 17 -4.79 22.89 11.12
CA GLY A 17 -3.39 23.15 10.78
C GLY A 17 -2.72 21.87 10.30
N ASN A 18 -1.97 21.92 9.19
CA ASN A 18 -1.39 20.71 8.58
C ASN A 18 -0.07 20.26 9.22
N SER A 19 0.40 20.90 10.30
CA SER A 19 1.52 20.39 11.09
C SER A 19 1.09 19.14 11.89
N PRO A 20 1.80 18.01 11.76
CA PRO A 20 1.39 16.73 12.35
C PRO A 20 1.52 16.73 13.88
N ASP A 21 2.47 17.49 14.43
CA ASP A 21 2.84 17.42 15.84
C ASP A 21 2.91 18.78 16.54
N GLU A 22 3.15 19.89 15.82
CA GLU A 22 3.28 21.22 16.41
C GLU A 22 1.95 21.97 16.50
N PHE A 23 1.72 22.63 17.63
CA PHE A 23 0.50 23.39 17.91
C PHE A 23 0.79 24.51 18.93
N PHE A 24 -0.19 25.40 19.11
CA PHE A 24 -0.18 26.43 20.15
C PHE A 24 -1.58 26.61 20.75
N VAL A 25 -1.68 27.25 21.92
CA VAL A 25 -2.97 27.50 22.58
C VAL A 25 -3.53 28.84 22.12
N GLY A 26 -4.82 28.91 21.82
CA GLY A 26 -5.50 30.16 21.48
C GLY A 26 -5.58 31.15 22.65
N PRO A 27 -6.07 32.38 22.42
CA PRO A 27 -6.23 33.39 23.47
C PRO A 27 -7.10 32.91 24.64
N GLU A 28 -6.60 33.05 25.86
CA GLU A 28 -7.33 32.77 27.11
C GLU A 28 -7.68 34.07 27.87
N ARG A 29 -7.08 35.20 27.50
CA ARG A 29 -7.28 36.51 28.14
C ARG A 29 -7.74 37.58 27.15
N ILE A 30 -8.55 38.52 27.63
CA ILE A 30 -8.98 39.67 26.83
C ILE A 30 -7.75 40.48 26.39
N GLY A 31 -7.64 40.74 25.09
CA GLY A 31 -6.53 41.48 24.48
C GLY A 31 -5.25 40.66 24.25
N GLU A 32 -5.24 39.37 24.57
CA GLU A 32 -4.10 38.48 24.29
C GLU A 32 -3.92 38.24 22.79
N ARG A 33 -2.66 38.33 22.34
CA ARG A 33 -2.25 38.09 20.95
C ARG A 33 -1.38 36.84 20.91
N PRO A 34 -1.74 35.78 20.17
CA PRO A 34 -0.94 34.57 20.11
C PRO A 34 0.44 34.83 19.49
N GLU A 35 1.51 34.46 20.17
CA GLU A 35 2.89 34.49 19.65
C GLU A 35 3.55 33.12 19.86
N PRO A 36 3.21 32.11 19.04
CA PRO A 36 3.73 30.76 19.21
C PRO A 36 5.26 30.70 19.06
N PRO A 37 5.97 29.92 19.91
CA PRO A 37 7.40 29.71 19.75
C PRO A 37 7.74 29.18 18.35
N GLY A 38 8.67 29.85 17.67
CA GLY A 38 9.07 29.49 16.31
C GLY A 38 8.10 29.90 15.19
N GLY A 39 7.07 30.70 15.49
CA GLY A 39 6.10 31.18 14.49
C GLY A 39 4.86 30.29 14.36
N PHE A 40 3.95 30.66 13.46
CA PHE A 40 2.68 29.96 13.22
C PHE A 40 2.82 28.74 12.31
N LYS A 41 3.99 28.56 11.68
CA LYS A 41 4.30 27.37 10.89
C LYS A 41 5.45 26.58 11.52
N ASP A 42 5.51 25.30 11.19
CA ASP A 42 6.67 24.46 11.49
C ASP A 42 7.81 24.67 10.48
N ALA A 43 8.93 23.99 10.70
CA ALA A 43 10.11 24.08 9.86
C ALA A 43 9.89 23.61 8.40
N GLN A 44 8.78 22.91 8.12
CA GLN A 44 8.39 22.44 6.79
C GLN A 44 7.34 23.35 6.14
N CYS A 45 7.07 24.52 6.72
CA CYS A 45 6.07 25.47 6.26
C CYS A 45 4.63 24.92 6.31
N ARG A 46 4.34 24.06 7.29
CA ARG A 46 2.99 23.59 7.62
C ARG A 46 2.43 24.41 8.79
N VAL A 47 1.17 24.78 8.71
CA VAL A 47 0.47 25.59 9.72
C VAL A 47 0.30 24.78 11.01
N LYS A 48 0.74 25.33 12.14
CA LYS A 48 0.50 24.78 13.48
C LYS A 48 -0.98 24.85 13.81
N ARG A 49 -1.51 23.80 14.43
CA ARG A 49 -2.89 23.79 14.93
C ARG A 49 -3.05 24.77 16.10
N GLN A 50 -4.20 25.42 16.20
CA GLN A 50 -4.57 26.18 17.40
C GLN A 50 -5.45 25.30 18.29
N ALA A 51 -5.00 25.04 19.51
CA ALA A 51 -5.75 24.31 20.52
C ALA A 51 -6.68 25.23 21.30
N ALA A 52 -7.89 24.77 21.59
CA ALA A 52 -8.76 25.34 22.62
C ALA A 52 -8.45 24.68 23.97
N ARG A 53 -8.02 25.46 24.97
CA ARG A 53 -7.81 24.96 26.33
C ARG A 53 -9.07 25.21 27.18
N PHE A 54 -9.53 24.18 27.88
CA PHE A 54 -10.68 24.21 28.76
C PHE A 54 -10.28 23.92 30.21
N ARG A 55 -10.93 24.64 31.13
CA ARG A 55 -10.72 24.61 32.58
C ARG A 55 -12.05 24.45 33.29
N ILE A 56 -12.05 23.93 34.52
CA ILE A 56 -13.25 23.84 35.36
C ILE A 56 -13.13 24.85 36.48
N PHE A 57 -14.16 25.67 36.69
CA PHE A 57 -14.24 26.62 37.79
C PHE A 57 -15.40 26.28 38.72
N ALA A 58 -15.16 26.34 40.04
CA ALA A 58 -16.18 26.39 41.06
C ALA A 58 -16.65 27.84 41.23
N HIS A 59 -17.95 28.07 41.05
CA HIS A 59 -18.60 29.35 41.28
C HIS A 59 -19.33 29.30 42.61
N HIS A 60 -18.98 30.18 43.53
CA HIS A 60 -19.53 30.23 44.89
C HIS A 60 -20.65 31.27 45.02
N ASP A 61 -21.55 31.07 45.98
CA ASP A 61 -22.68 31.97 46.25
C ASP A 61 -22.26 33.42 46.61
N ASP A 62 -21.01 33.61 47.07
CA ASP A 62 -20.44 34.92 47.41
C ASP A 62 -19.78 35.63 46.21
N GLY A 63 -19.82 35.00 45.03
CA GLY A 63 -19.25 35.51 43.78
C GLY A 63 -17.76 35.21 43.58
N SER A 64 -17.12 34.50 44.51
CA SER A 64 -15.76 34.01 44.30
C SER A 64 -15.73 32.84 43.31
N VAL A 65 -14.62 32.72 42.58
CA VAL A 65 -14.37 31.63 41.63
C VAL A 65 -13.02 30.99 41.91
N ASP A 66 -13.01 29.66 41.98
CA ASP A 66 -11.79 28.87 42.19
C ASP A 66 -11.62 27.88 41.03
N GLU A 67 -10.40 27.78 40.49
CA GLU A 67 -10.07 26.79 39.45
C GLU A 67 -9.89 25.39 40.06
N LEU A 68 -10.43 24.39 39.39
CA LEU A 68 -10.20 22.98 39.68
C LEU A 68 -9.10 22.43 38.76
N THR A 69 -8.12 21.79 39.38
CA THR A 69 -7.02 21.09 38.72
C THR A 69 -6.91 19.67 39.26
N ASP A 70 -6.01 18.85 38.70
CA ASP A 70 -5.77 17.49 39.20
C ASP A 70 -5.39 17.45 40.70
N ALA A 71 -4.86 18.56 41.23
CA ALA A 71 -4.50 18.67 42.65
C ALA A 71 -5.74 18.74 43.58
N THR A 72 -6.87 19.27 43.10
CA THR A 72 -8.08 19.51 43.90
C THR A 72 -9.21 18.55 43.57
N ALA A 73 -9.24 17.98 42.36
CA ALA A 73 -10.23 17.01 41.92
C ALA A 73 -9.62 15.97 40.97
N GLU A 74 -10.18 14.75 40.96
CA GLU A 74 -9.99 13.84 39.84
C GLU A 74 -10.91 14.31 38.71
N ILE A 75 -10.35 14.58 37.53
CA ILE A 75 -11.10 15.14 36.40
C ILE A 75 -11.06 14.14 35.23
N SER A 76 -12.23 13.82 34.71
CA SER A 76 -12.39 13.06 33.48
C SER A 76 -13.13 13.91 32.45
N TRP A 77 -12.51 14.13 31.30
CA TRP A 77 -12.99 14.96 30.21
C TRP A 77 -13.58 14.10 29.10
N THR A 78 -14.70 14.50 28.51
CA THR A 78 -15.29 13.84 27.34
C THR A 78 -15.66 14.85 26.27
N VAL A 79 -15.21 14.62 25.03
CA VAL A 79 -15.43 15.48 23.86
C VAL A 79 -16.01 14.65 22.73
N HIS A 80 -17.00 15.18 22.00
CA HIS A 80 -17.60 14.52 20.83
C HIS A 80 -17.57 15.45 19.62
N LEU A 81 -16.54 15.34 18.78
CA LEU A 81 -16.43 16.13 17.54
C LEU A 81 -17.18 15.46 16.39
N VAL A 82 -17.97 16.23 15.64
CA VAL A 82 -18.69 15.77 14.46
C VAL A 82 -18.61 16.82 13.34
N ASN A 83 -18.49 16.36 12.09
CA ASN A 83 -18.71 17.19 10.90
C ASN A 83 -19.99 16.74 10.19
N ALA A 84 -21.00 17.61 10.14
CA ALA A 84 -22.28 17.33 9.48
C ALA A 84 -22.52 18.18 8.23
N LYS A 85 -21.47 18.82 7.68
CA LYS A 85 -21.61 19.77 6.55
C LYS A 85 -22.15 19.12 5.30
N ALA A 86 -21.65 17.93 4.91
CA ALA A 86 -22.09 17.24 3.70
C ALA A 86 -23.54 16.73 3.83
N ALA A 87 -24.01 16.50 5.06
CA ALA A 87 -25.38 16.13 5.38
C ALA A 87 -26.37 17.32 5.37
N HIS A 88 -25.91 18.55 5.20
CA HIS A 88 -26.80 19.71 5.16
C HIS A 88 -27.78 19.59 3.95
N PRO A 89 -29.10 19.85 4.13
CA PRO A 89 -30.12 19.54 3.11
C PRO A 89 -29.91 20.20 1.74
N ASN A 90 -29.29 21.38 1.70
CA ASN A 90 -29.06 22.13 0.47
C ASN A 90 -27.69 21.87 -0.19
N ARG A 91 -27.01 20.76 0.13
CA ARG A 91 -25.69 20.40 -0.46
C ARG A 91 -25.79 19.67 -1.80
N GLY A 92 -26.98 19.21 -2.17
CA GLY A 92 -27.19 18.46 -3.42
C GLY A 92 -26.74 17.00 -3.37
N ASN A 93 -26.39 16.47 -2.19
CA ASN A 93 -26.17 15.05 -1.98
C ASN A 93 -27.51 14.30 -1.87
N SER A 94 -27.57 13.07 -2.35
CA SER A 94 -28.79 12.24 -2.39
C SER A 94 -28.78 11.11 -1.35
N GLU A 95 -27.63 10.89 -0.73
CA GLU A 95 -27.34 9.86 0.24
C GLU A 95 -27.99 10.17 1.60
N PRO A 96 -28.26 9.15 2.43
CA PRO A 96 -28.74 9.36 3.79
C PRO A 96 -27.73 10.17 4.63
N SER A 97 -28.22 11.06 5.51
CA SER A 97 -27.37 11.91 6.36
C SER A 97 -26.33 11.13 7.16
N GLY A 98 -26.67 9.93 7.65
CA GLY A 98 -25.73 9.08 8.38
C GLY A 98 -24.50 8.62 7.59
N GLN A 99 -24.55 8.65 6.25
CA GLN A 99 -23.38 8.38 5.39
C GLN A 99 -22.58 9.65 5.07
N LEU A 100 -23.20 10.82 5.25
CA LEU A 100 -22.65 12.14 4.94
C LEU A 100 -22.17 12.91 6.19
N THR A 101 -22.35 12.33 7.38
CA THR A 101 -21.89 12.88 8.65
C THR A 101 -20.64 12.13 9.09
N ILE A 102 -19.53 12.84 9.27
CA ILE A 102 -18.30 12.28 9.83
C ILE A 102 -18.43 12.30 11.35
N ASP A 103 -18.63 11.12 11.93
CA ASP A 103 -18.75 10.93 13.38
C ASP A 103 -17.79 9.82 13.87
N PRO A 104 -16.62 10.17 14.43
CA PRO A 104 -15.69 9.24 15.07
C PRO A 104 -16.13 8.75 16.46
N GLY A 105 -17.25 9.26 16.99
CA GLY A 105 -17.71 9.05 18.35
C GLY A 105 -16.95 9.87 19.40
N ALA A 106 -17.46 9.88 20.64
CA ALA A 106 -16.84 10.60 21.75
C ALA A 106 -15.47 10.02 22.15
N ARG A 107 -14.60 10.86 22.72
CA ARG A 107 -13.32 10.48 23.33
C ARG A 107 -13.25 10.99 24.76
N THR A 108 -12.62 10.20 25.63
CA THR A 108 -12.53 10.48 27.06
C THR A 108 -11.09 10.41 27.54
N LEU A 109 -10.68 11.41 28.34
CA LEU A 109 -9.42 11.43 29.10
C LEU A 109 -9.76 11.32 30.58
N THR A 110 -9.05 10.49 31.33
CA THR A 110 -9.36 10.20 32.74
C THR A 110 -8.29 10.71 33.72
N GLY A 111 -7.36 11.55 33.25
CA GLY A 111 -6.24 12.06 34.04
C GLY A 111 -5.29 12.95 33.22
N PRO A 112 -4.25 13.51 33.86
CA PRO A 112 -3.25 14.36 33.21
C PRO A 112 -2.36 13.58 32.23
N ASP A 113 -1.70 14.30 31.32
CA ASP A 113 -0.77 13.78 30.31
C ASP A 113 -1.34 12.61 29.47
N GLN A 114 -2.63 12.71 29.10
CA GLN A 114 -3.28 11.74 28.23
C GLN A 114 -3.56 12.34 26.85
N ARG A 115 -3.69 11.46 25.84
CA ARG A 115 -4.03 11.82 24.46
C ARG A 115 -4.99 10.80 23.86
N GLN A 116 -5.98 11.27 23.10
CA GLN A 116 -6.90 10.44 22.32
C GLN A 116 -7.16 11.07 20.94
N LEU A 117 -7.28 10.24 19.91
CA LEU A 117 -7.46 10.66 18.52
C LEU A 117 -8.90 10.45 18.04
N PHE A 118 -9.40 11.37 17.21
CA PHE A 118 -10.68 11.24 16.49
C PHE A 118 -10.44 10.73 15.05
N ASP A 119 -9.86 9.55 14.90
CA ASP A 119 -9.30 8.99 13.66
C ASP A 119 -10.18 7.93 12.96
N THR A 120 -11.40 7.68 13.46
CA THR A 120 -12.31 6.62 12.99
C THR A 120 -13.57 7.12 12.32
N GLY A 121 -13.72 8.44 12.14
CA GLY A 121 -14.85 9.03 11.44
C GLY A 121 -14.83 8.64 9.97
N THR A 122 -15.98 8.31 9.38
CA THR A 122 -16.05 7.91 7.97
C THR A 122 -17.13 8.68 7.23
N ILE A 123 -16.95 8.80 5.92
CA ILE A 123 -17.94 9.37 5.00
C ILE A 123 -18.04 8.51 3.74
N SER A 124 -19.24 8.42 3.16
CA SER A 124 -19.49 7.62 1.95
C SER A 124 -20.39 8.37 0.98
N PHE A 125 -19.99 8.36 -0.30
CA PHE A 125 -20.77 8.90 -1.42
C PHE A 125 -21.16 7.76 -2.36
N SER A 126 -22.28 7.92 -3.08
CA SER A 126 -22.80 6.89 -3.96
C SER A 126 -21.81 6.56 -5.09
N GLY A 127 -21.45 5.28 -5.22
CA GLY A 127 -20.53 4.81 -6.25
C GLY A 127 -19.04 4.92 -5.91
N GLU A 128 -18.69 5.56 -4.78
CA GLU A 128 -17.31 5.76 -4.34
C GLU A 128 -16.95 4.87 -3.15
N SER A 129 -15.66 4.69 -2.92
CA SER A 129 -15.17 3.99 -1.72
C SER A 129 -15.35 4.86 -0.47
N THR A 130 -15.70 4.24 0.65
CA THR A 130 -15.77 4.91 1.96
C THR A 130 -14.42 5.51 2.33
N VAL A 131 -14.42 6.75 2.81
CA VAL A 131 -13.21 7.46 3.23
C VAL A 131 -13.21 7.66 4.74
N THR A 132 -12.08 7.41 5.38
CA THR A 132 -11.85 7.72 6.79
C THR A 132 -11.30 9.15 6.91
N VAL A 133 -11.93 9.98 7.74
CA VAL A 133 -11.61 11.40 7.91
C VAL A 133 -11.33 11.70 9.38
N PRO A 134 -10.06 11.92 9.77
CA PRO A 134 -9.73 12.32 11.13
C PRO A 134 -10.22 13.74 11.46
N LEU A 135 -10.88 13.94 12.59
CA LEU A 135 -11.41 15.26 13.00
C LEU A 135 -10.53 16.01 14.03
N GLY A 136 -9.44 15.39 14.46
CA GLY A 136 -8.48 16.00 15.40
C GLY A 136 -8.13 15.10 16.58
N GLU A 137 -7.84 15.71 17.73
CA GLU A 137 -7.44 15.01 18.95
C GLU A 137 -7.75 15.82 20.22
N ILE A 138 -7.76 15.13 21.36
CA ILE A 138 -7.79 15.75 22.69
C ILE A 138 -6.57 15.35 23.50
N ARG A 139 -6.11 16.27 24.34
CA ARG A 139 -5.02 16.07 25.31
C ARG A 139 -5.37 16.64 26.67
N SER A 140 -4.70 16.17 27.71
CA SER A 140 -4.68 16.81 29.03
C SER A 140 -3.27 17.29 29.35
N ASP A 141 -3.13 18.50 29.89
CA ASP A 141 -1.84 18.98 30.41
C ASP A 141 -1.56 18.46 31.84
N ASP A 142 -0.45 18.89 32.43
CA ASP A 142 0.01 18.43 33.75
C ASP A 142 -0.96 18.78 34.88
N ASP A 143 -1.72 19.87 34.73
CA ASP A 143 -2.76 20.30 35.68
C ASP A 143 -4.13 19.69 35.36
N ASN A 144 -4.20 18.83 34.33
CA ASN A 144 -5.39 18.18 33.79
C ASN A 144 -6.42 19.17 33.19
N HIS A 145 -5.94 20.27 32.60
CA HIS A 145 -6.76 21.06 31.67
C HIS A 145 -6.90 20.31 30.35
N LEU A 146 -8.07 20.41 29.72
CA LEU A 146 -8.33 19.79 28.42
C LEU A 146 -7.84 20.70 27.30
N LEU A 147 -7.05 20.15 26.37
CA LEU A 147 -6.72 20.77 25.09
C LEU A 147 -7.45 20.03 23.98
N VAL A 148 -8.25 20.74 23.19
CA VAL A 148 -8.88 20.21 21.98
C VAL A 148 -8.17 20.77 20.76
N LEU A 149 -7.64 19.89 19.90
CA LEU A 149 -7.01 20.22 18.64
C LEU A 149 -7.87 19.72 17.48
N GLY A 150 -8.05 20.56 16.46
CA GLY A 150 -8.81 20.22 15.26
C GLY A 150 -8.09 19.27 14.30
N GLY A 151 -8.74 19.02 13.16
CA GLY A 151 -8.16 18.33 12.01
C GLY A 151 -6.95 19.04 11.39
N HIS A 152 -6.46 18.49 10.29
CA HIS A 152 -5.26 18.96 9.59
C HIS A 152 -5.57 19.92 8.44
N GLY A 153 -6.83 20.31 8.24
CA GLY A 153 -7.29 21.18 7.16
C GLY A 153 -7.49 20.43 5.84
N ALA A 154 -7.69 19.11 5.91
CA ALA A 154 -7.95 18.26 4.76
C ALA A 154 -9.35 18.49 4.19
N ALA A 155 -9.45 18.55 2.86
CA ALA A 155 -10.70 18.59 2.12
C ALA A 155 -10.51 17.86 0.79
N ASP A 156 -11.48 17.05 0.38
CA ASP A 156 -11.39 16.25 -0.85
C ASP A 156 -12.77 15.86 -1.40
N SER A 157 -12.78 15.36 -2.63
CA SER A 157 -13.89 14.68 -3.27
C SER A 157 -13.45 13.32 -3.81
N PRO A 158 -13.96 12.18 -3.29
CA PRO A 158 -13.55 10.85 -3.75
C PRO A 158 -13.75 10.61 -5.25
N ALA A 159 -14.78 11.25 -5.83
CA ALA A 159 -15.06 11.20 -7.26
C ALA A 159 -14.21 12.19 -8.10
N GLY A 160 -13.39 13.02 -7.47
CA GLY A 160 -12.60 14.07 -8.13
C GLY A 160 -13.45 15.22 -8.66
N ASN A 161 -14.58 15.54 -8.01
CA ASN A 161 -15.46 16.64 -8.44
C ASN A 161 -14.77 17.99 -8.28
N LEU A 162 -14.88 18.89 -9.26
CA LEU A 162 -14.38 20.27 -9.14
C LEU A 162 -15.26 21.13 -8.22
N ILE A 163 -14.66 22.18 -7.66
CA ILE A 163 -15.40 23.18 -6.86
C ILE A 163 -16.10 24.18 -7.79
N GLY A 164 -17.43 24.16 -7.78
CA GLY A 164 -18.26 25.07 -8.59
C GLY A 164 -18.94 26.20 -7.80
N SER A 165 -18.95 26.10 -6.46
CA SER A 165 -19.64 27.02 -5.57
C SER A 165 -18.78 27.35 -4.36
N PHE A 166 -18.85 28.59 -3.89
CA PHE A 166 -18.13 29.00 -2.67
C PHE A 166 -18.67 28.32 -1.40
N TRP A 167 -19.95 27.93 -1.40
CA TRP A 167 -20.63 27.49 -0.19
C TRP A 167 -20.91 26.00 -0.12
N GLY A 168 -21.33 25.36 -1.22
CA GLY A 168 -21.79 23.97 -1.18
C GLY A 168 -21.49 23.22 -2.46
N ASN A 169 -20.70 22.16 -2.34
CA ASN A 169 -20.26 21.31 -3.43
C ASN A 169 -20.63 19.85 -3.11
N ALA A 170 -21.38 19.19 -4.00
CA ALA A 170 -21.81 17.81 -3.80
C ALA A 170 -20.62 16.84 -3.95
N GLY A 171 -20.62 15.76 -3.17
CA GLY A 171 -19.52 14.78 -3.18
C GLY A 171 -18.22 15.26 -2.52
N TRP A 172 -18.24 16.36 -1.76
CA TRP A 172 -17.08 16.91 -1.04
C TRP A 172 -17.20 16.72 0.47
N TYR A 173 -16.05 16.62 1.14
CA TYR A 173 -15.93 16.68 2.60
C TYR A 173 -14.76 17.57 3.03
N ASP A 174 -14.77 17.99 4.29
CA ASP A 174 -13.63 18.62 4.97
C ASP A 174 -13.52 18.11 6.43
N ASP A 175 -12.48 18.52 7.15
CA ASP A 175 -12.14 18.02 8.50
C ASP A 175 -12.32 19.04 9.64
N VAL A 176 -13.02 20.15 9.39
CA VAL A 176 -13.51 21.00 10.48
C VAL A 176 -14.63 20.26 11.23
N SER A 177 -14.97 20.70 12.43
CA SER A 177 -15.99 20.04 13.25
C SER A 177 -16.46 20.92 14.39
N ASP A 178 -17.50 20.50 15.09
CA ASP A 178 -17.87 21.09 16.37
C ASP A 178 -18.57 20.05 17.26
N GLY A 179 -18.65 20.33 18.55
CA GLY A 179 -19.37 19.43 19.45
C GLY A 179 -19.25 19.74 20.94
N PRO A 180 -19.94 18.96 21.78
CA PRO A 180 -19.98 19.18 23.21
C PRO A 180 -18.67 18.78 23.90
N VAL A 181 -18.34 19.53 24.93
CA VAL A 181 -17.28 19.26 25.91
C VAL A 181 -17.94 19.06 27.26
N SER A 182 -17.68 17.93 27.91
CA SER A 182 -18.24 17.58 29.22
C SER A 182 -17.16 17.07 30.14
N ALA A 183 -17.41 17.13 31.45
CA ALA A 183 -16.49 16.62 32.45
C ALA A 183 -17.25 15.98 33.61
N THR A 184 -16.63 14.97 34.21
CA THR A 184 -17.03 14.45 35.52
C THR A 184 -15.89 14.67 36.49
N ILE A 185 -16.21 15.14 37.70
CA ILE A 185 -15.21 15.41 38.74
C ILE A 185 -15.50 14.61 40.01
N THR A 186 -14.43 14.22 40.70
CA THR A 186 -14.46 13.73 42.08
C THR A 186 -13.60 14.64 42.93
N LEU A 187 -14.19 15.42 43.82
CA LEU A 187 -13.45 16.37 44.66
C LEU A 187 -12.59 15.62 45.67
N ARG A 188 -11.28 15.93 45.74
CA ARG A 188 -10.38 15.25 46.69
C ARG A 188 -10.64 15.62 48.15
N ALA A 189 -11.30 16.75 48.39
CA ALA A 189 -11.61 17.24 49.74
C ALA A 189 -12.59 16.32 50.49
N ASP A 190 -13.59 15.77 49.81
CA ASP A 190 -14.68 15.00 50.42
C ASP A 190 -15.16 13.78 49.59
N ASN A 191 -14.52 13.50 48.45
CA ASN A 191 -14.90 12.48 47.48
C ASN A 191 -16.30 12.66 46.87
N SER A 192 -16.87 13.86 46.92
CA SER A 192 -18.14 14.14 46.25
C SER A 192 -17.97 14.27 44.74
N THR A 193 -19.04 13.95 44.00
CA THR A 193 -19.07 13.99 42.52
C THR A 193 -20.13 14.96 42.00
N PRO A 194 -19.94 16.28 42.21
CA PRO A 194 -20.90 17.27 41.75
C PRO A 194 -21.00 17.30 40.22
N THR A 195 -22.16 17.73 39.71
CA THR A 195 -22.37 17.92 38.27
C THR A 195 -21.58 19.13 37.77
N VAL A 196 -20.93 18.97 36.62
CA VAL A 196 -20.24 20.06 35.92
C VAL A 196 -21.08 20.47 34.71
N GLU A 197 -21.33 21.77 34.56
CA GLU A 197 -21.97 22.33 33.38
C GLU A 197 -21.01 22.30 32.19
N GLY A 198 -21.43 21.61 31.12
CA GLY A 198 -20.63 21.40 29.92
C GLY A 198 -20.38 22.65 29.09
N ALA A 199 -19.46 22.57 28.15
CA ALA A 199 -19.11 23.60 27.17
C ALA A 199 -19.26 23.07 25.74
N TRP A 200 -18.87 23.88 24.76
CA TRP A 200 -18.81 23.51 23.35
C TRP A 200 -17.45 23.84 22.76
N VAL A 201 -17.03 23.13 21.72
CA VAL A 201 -15.86 23.48 20.93
C VAL A 201 -16.23 23.62 19.45
N ILE A 202 -15.71 24.66 18.81
CA ILE A 202 -15.78 24.86 17.36
C ILE A 202 -14.36 24.72 16.81
N VAL A 203 -14.15 23.80 15.89
CA VAL A 203 -12.93 23.66 15.09
C VAL A 203 -13.14 24.43 13.80
N ALA A 204 -12.38 25.50 13.62
CA ALA A 204 -12.54 26.43 12.50
C ALA A 204 -11.31 26.47 11.56
N PRO A 205 -11.40 27.16 10.40
CA PRO A 205 -10.23 27.49 9.60
C PRO A 205 -9.16 28.28 10.36
N PRO A 206 -7.90 28.34 9.87
CA PRO A 206 -6.88 29.20 10.46
C PRO A 206 -7.27 30.68 10.41
N LYS A 207 -6.84 31.47 11.40
CA LYS A 207 -6.93 32.94 11.41
C LYS A 207 -5.59 33.50 10.96
N PHE A 208 -5.50 33.98 9.72
CA PHE A 208 -4.24 34.43 9.14
C PHE A 208 -3.81 35.82 9.60
N ALA A 209 -4.65 36.62 10.26
CA ALA A 209 -4.22 37.83 11.00
C ALA A 209 -4.51 37.68 12.51
N PRO A 210 -3.78 36.84 13.24
CA PRO A 210 -4.11 36.49 14.62
C PRO A 210 -4.02 37.66 15.61
N HIS A 211 -3.24 38.70 15.29
CA HIS A 211 -3.07 39.90 16.14
C HIS A 211 -4.17 40.96 15.95
N GLN A 212 -5.11 40.74 15.03
CA GLN A 212 -6.19 41.66 14.69
C GLN A 212 -7.55 41.07 15.01
N ASP A 213 -8.53 41.91 15.32
CA ASP A 213 -9.91 41.51 15.56
C ASP A 213 -10.87 42.18 14.58
N SER A 214 -11.94 41.46 14.26
CA SER A 214 -13.00 41.98 13.39
C SER A 214 -13.82 43.05 14.12
N VAL A 215 -14.26 44.10 13.41
CA VAL A 215 -15.05 45.21 14.00
C VAL A 215 -16.29 44.71 14.75
N THR A 216 -16.98 43.72 14.19
CA THR A 216 -18.00 42.94 14.87
C THR A 216 -17.46 41.51 15.01
N THR A 217 -17.11 41.14 16.23
CA THR A 217 -16.62 39.80 16.59
C THR A 217 -17.77 38.84 16.85
N LEU A 218 -17.48 37.53 16.90
CA LEU A 218 -18.50 36.55 17.25
C LEU A 218 -19.05 36.79 18.67
N TYR A 219 -18.21 37.27 19.59
CA TYR A 219 -18.64 37.70 20.93
C TYR A 219 -19.73 38.77 20.85
N ASP A 220 -19.51 39.84 20.06
CA ASP A 220 -20.47 40.94 19.93
C ASP A 220 -21.84 40.44 19.41
N ARG A 221 -21.82 39.48 18.48
CA ARG A 221 -23.04 38.93 17.87
C ARG A 221 -23.78 37.99 18.83
N VAL A 222 -23.05 37.13 19.53
CA VAL A 222 -23.64 36.21 20.52
C VAL A 222 -24.14 36.99 21.74
N LEU A 223 -23.42 38.01 22.20
CA LEU A 223 -23.86 38.90 23.28
C LEU A 223 -25.19 39.58 22.94
N GLN A 224 -25.33 40.11 21.72
CA GLN A 224 -26.62 40.65 21.25
C GLN A 224 -27.72 39.60 21.37
N ARG A 225 -27.46 38.36 20.94
CA ARG A 225 -28.42 37.27 21.04
C ARG A 225 -28.76 36.92 22.49
N MET A 226 -27.79 36.93 23.40
CA MET A 226 -28.03 36.66 24.82
C MET A 226 -28.93 37.72 25.44
N VAL A 227 -28.75 38.99 25.06
CA VAL A 227 -29.64 40.09 25.47
C VAL A 227 -31.04 39.93 24.90
N ASP A 228 -31.17 39.57 23.61
CA ASP A 228 -32.47 39.36 22.97
C ASP A 228 -33.26 38.21 23.61
N LEU A 229 -32.56 37.18 24.10
CA LEU A 229 -33.14 36.05 24.83
C LEU A 229 -33.40 36.35 26.32
N GLY A 230 -32.94 37.50 26.83
CA GLY A 230 -33.01 37.84 28.25
C GLY A 230 -32.06 37.04 29.15
N LEU A 231 -31.05 36.38 28.56
CA LEU A 231 -30.01 35.62 29.27
C LEU A 231 -28.86 36.52 29.76
N ALA A 232 -28.70 37.71 29.17
CA ALA A 232 -27.76 38.73 29.62
C ALA A 232 -28.46 40.10 29.70
N PRO A 233 -28.10 40.98 30.65
CA PRO A 233 -28.65 42.33 30.71
C PRO A 233 -28.07 43.20 29.58
N ALA A 234 -28.90 44.07 28.99
CA ALA A 234 -28.44 45.07 28.04
C ALA A 234 -27.54 46.11 28.76
N PRO A 235 -26.37 46.48 28.21
CA PRO A 235 -25.52 47.51 28.79
C PRO A 235 -26.22 48.87 28.86
N THR A 236 -26.29 49.46 30.05
CA THR A 236 -26.95 50.77 30.29
C THR A 236 -25.98 51.95 30.30
N THR A 237 -24.70 51.70 30.52
CA THR A 237 -23.62 52.70 30.54
C THR A 237 -22.65 52.49 29.37
N THR A 238 -21.69 53.39 29.18
CA THR A 238 -20.65 53.28 28.14
C THR A 238 -19.34 53.80 28.68
N SER A 239 -18.28 52.99 28.58
CA SER A 239 -16.88 53.34 28.81
C SER A 239 -16.23 53.69 27.47
N TYR A 240 -15.43 54.76 27.44
CA TYR A 240 -14.66 55.06 26.24
C TYR A 240 -13.64 53.93 25.98
N THR A 241 -12.92 53.52 27.02
CA THR A 241 -11.83 52.54 26.93
C THR A 241 -12.33 51.13 26.57
N ASN A 242 -13.46 50.69 27.13
CA ASN A 242 -13.90 49.31 26.99
C ASN A 242 -14.97 49.09 25.91
N ASP A 243 -15.77 50.11 25.58
CA ASP A 243 -16.92 49.95 24.68
C ASP A 243 -16.78 50.73 23.36
N VAL A 244 -16.06 51.86 23.35
CA VAL A 244 -15.90 52.72 22.16
C VAL A 244 -14.58 52.44 21.46
N TYR A 245 -13.47 52.51 22.20
CA TYR A 245 -12.13 52.36 21.66
C TYR A 245 -11.93 51.04 20.88
N PRO A 246 -12.39 49.86 21.34
CA PRO A 246 -12.21 48.62 20.59
C PRO A 246 -12.88 48.66 19.20
N ILE A 247 -14.06 49.26 19.08
CA ILE A 247 -14.76 49.42 17.80
C ILE A 247 -13.93 50.29 16.85
N LEU A 248 -13.42 51.42 17.36
CA LEU A 248 -12.60 52.35 16.59
C LEU A 248 -11.24 51.74 16.18
N GLN A 249 -10.58 51.05 17.10
CA GLN A 249 -9.31 50.38 16.85
C GLN A 249 -9.46 49.32 15.77
N ARG A 250 -10.43 48.40 15.91
CA ARG A 250 -10.67 47.31 14.95
C ARG A 250 -10.97 47.87 13.55
N ALA A 251 -11.72 48.97 13.45
CA ALA A 251 -11.99 49.64 12.18
C ALA A 251 -10.73 50.27 11.56
N ARG A 252 -9.84 50.83 12.38
CA ARG A 252 -8.54 51.38 11.93
C ARG A 252 -7.58 50.30 11.48
N ASP A 253 -7.48 49.20 12.24
CA ASP A 253 -6.49 48.15 12.02
C ASP A 253 -6.80 47.30 10.77
N THR A 254 -8.05 47.31 10.30
CA THR A 254 -8.47 46.69 9.03
C THR A 254 -7.60 47.13 7.83
N ARG A 255 -6.96 48.32 7.88
CA ARG A 255 -6.04 48.82 6.83
C ARG A 255 -4.84 47.93 6.54
N TRP A 256 -4.50 47.04 7.46
CA TRP A 256 -3.35 46.16 7.35
C TRP A 256 -3.64 44.88 6.57
N VAL A 257 -4.91 44.57 6.39
CA VAL A 257 -5.40 43.37 5.71
C VAL A 257 -6.29 43.69 4.51
N GLU A 258 -6.50 44.98 4.22
CA GLU A 258 -7.32 45.50 3.13
C GLU A 258 -6.79 46.89 2.70
N GLY A 259 -6.74 47.13 1.38
CA GLY A 259 -6.32 48.40 0.75
C GLY A 259 -7.25 49.61 0.96
N ILE A 260 -7.67 49.92 2.19
CA ILE A 260 -8.47 51.10 2.52
C ILE A 260 -7.61 52.37 2.66
N PHE A 261 -7.44 53.12 1.56
CA PHE A 261 -6.76 54.42 1.58
C PHE A 261 -7.59 55.52 2.27
N GLY A 262 -7.02 56.16 3.29
CA GLY A 262 -7.52 57.41 3.88
C GLY A 262 -8.78 57.33 4.76
N ALA A 263 -9.29 56.13 5.08
CA ALA A 263 -10.63 55.99 5.65
C ALA A 263 -10.72 56.09 7.19
N HIS A 264 -9.69 55.72 7.96
CA HIS A 264 -9.82 55.58 9.43
C HIS A 264 -8.57 56.01 10.20
N SER A 265 -8.19 57.29 10.13
CA SER A 265 -7.03 57.82 10.87
C SER A 265 -7.45 58.93 11.82
N TRP A 266 -7.44 58.63 13.12
CA TRP A 266 -7.67 59.58 14.20
C TRP A 266 -6.72 59.28 15.38
N PRO A 267 -6.34 60.30 16.16
CA PRO A 267 -5.64 60.09 17.43
C PRO A 267 -6.63 59.66 18.51
N ASP A 268 -6.21 58.72 19.36
CA ASP A 268 -6.93 58.37 20.57
C ASP A 268 -6.46 59.23 21.76
N PRO A 269 -7.36 59.65 22.66
CA PRO A 269 -8.81 59.44 22.61
C PRO A 269 -9.50 60.44 21.68
N VAL A 270 -10.55 59.99 21.01
CA VAL A 270 -11.42 60.82 20.18
C VAL A 270 -12.43 61.55 21.06
N THR A 271 -12.11 62.80 21.39
CA THR A 271 -12.91 63.65 22.29
C THR A 271 -13.50 64.91 21.63
N SER A 272 -13.00 65.28 20.44
CA SER A 272 -13.47 66.45 19.71
C SER A 272 -14.83 66.17 19.06
N GLN A 273 -15.90 66.84 19.50
CA GLN A 273 -17.27 66.60 18.99
C GLN A 273 -17.39 66.60 17.45
N PRO A 274 -16.76 67.53 16.70
CA PRO A 274 -16.78 67.46 15.24
C PRO A 274 -16.20 66.16 14.66
N LEU A 275 -15.16 65.60 15.30
CA LEU A 275 -14.56 64.33 14.89
C LEU A 275 -15.44 63.14 15.32
N VAL A 276 -16.04 63.21 16.52
CA VAL A 276 -17.03 62.24 17.01
C VAL A 276 -18.21 62.14 16.03
N ASP A 277 -18.80 63.28 15.65
CA ASP A 277 -19.92 63.34 14.69
C ASP A 277 -19.51 62.85 13.30
N ALA A 278 -18.30 63.19 12.84
CA ALA A 278 -17.79 62.72 11.55
C ALA A 278 -17.60 61.19 11.52
N ILE A 279 -17.08 60.60 12.60
CA ILE A 279 -16.91 59.14 12.72
C ILE A 279 -18.28 58.46 12.85
N PHE A 280 -19.17 59.00 13.68
CA PHE A 280 -20.51 58.45 13.85
C PHE A 280 -21.31 58.46 12.54
N ALA A 281 -21.20 59.51 11.73
CA ALA A 281 -21.84 59.60 10.41
C ALA A 281 -21.31 58.56 9.40
N ARG A 282 -20.13 57.99 9.65
CA ARG A 282 -19.57 56.89 8.84
C ARG A 282 -20.11 55.53 9.24
N LEU A 283 -20.72 55.37 10.41
CA LEU A 283 -21.30 54.09 10.81
C LEU A 283 -22.47 53.69 9.90
N ARG A 284 -22.55 52.41 9.55
CA ARG A 284 -23.73 51.84 8.88
C ARG A 284 -24.97 51.89 9.81
N PRO A 285 -26.21 52.05 9.29
CA PRO A 285 -26.60 52.03 7.88
C PRO A 285 -26.27 53.25 6.98
N PRO A 286 -26.22 54.52 7.45
CA PRO A 286 -26.08 55.67 6.54
C PRO A 286 -24.66 55.85 5.97
N GLY A 287 -23.64 55.32 6.64
CA GLY A 287 -22.25 55.40 6.20
C GLY A 287 -21.70 54.09 5.61
N ASP A 288 -20.37 53.99 5.58
CA ASP A 288 -19.58 52.90 4.98
C ASP A 288 -18.65 52.19 5.97
N MET A 289 -18.77 52.43 7.28
CA MET A 289 -17.96 51.82 8.35
C MET A 289 -18.76 50.78 9.16
N PRO A 290 -18.27 49.52 9.28
CA PRO A 290 -17.12 48.97 8.56
C PRO A 290 -17.45 48.73 7.08
N ARG A 291 -16.44 48.88 6.21
CA ARG A 291 -16.58 48.69 4.76
C ARG A 291 -16.50 47.21 4.41
N LEU A 292 -17.49 46.45 4.84
CA LEU A 292 -17.62 45.02 4.59
C LEU A 292 -18.84 44.74 3.71
N ASN A 293 -18.77 43.68 2.91
CA ASN A 293 -19.92 43.21 2.15
C ASN A 293 -21.05 42.69 3.06
N GLY A 294 -22.26 42.58 2.50
CA GLY A 294 -23.45 42.09 3.20
C GLY A 294 -24.27 43.20 3.89
N GLY A 295 -25.56 42.94 4.07
CA GLY A 295 -26.49 43.86 4.75
C GLY A 295 -26.38 43.85 6.27
N ASP A 296 -25.82 42.79 6.85
CA ASP A 296 -25.72 42.52 8.28
C ASP A 296 -24.32 42.77 8.88
N SER A 297 -23.41 43.37 8.11
CA SER A 297 -22.10 43.85 8.57
C SER A 297 -22.15 45.25 9.23
N ALA A 298 -23.34 45.79 9.49
CA ALA A 298 -23.49 46.89 10.43
C ALA A 298 -23.18 46.43 11.87
N LEU A 299 -22.78 47.38 12.72
CA LEU A 299 -22.61 47.14 14.16
C LEU A 299 -23.87 46.53 14.77
N THR A 300 -23.70 45.69 15.79
CA THR A 300 -24.85 45.15 16.53
C THR A 300 -25.62 46.29 17.23
N PRO A 301 -26.92 46.12 17.54
CA PRO A 301 -27.67 47.11 18.30
C PRO A 301 -26.98 47.58 19.59
N ILE A 302 -26.33 46.67 20.33
CA ILE A 302 -25.52 47.01 21.52
C ILE A 302 -24.33 47.88 21.15
N GLN A 303 -23.49 47.47 20.19
CA GLN A 303 -22.34 48.26 19.74
C GLN A 303 -22.78 49.65 19.25
N TYR A 304 -23.86 49.72 18.46
CA TYR A 304 -24.40 50.98 17.97
C TYR A 304 -24.93 51.86 19.10
N ALA A 305 -25.55 51.29 20.13
CA ALA A 305 -26.01 52.04 21.31
C ALA A 305 -24.83 52.64 22.10
N HIS A 306 -23.70 51.95 22.21
CA HIS A 306 -22.47 52.52 22.77
C HIS A 306 -21.97 53.70 21.94
N MET A 307 -21.93 53.55 20.61
CA MET A 307 -21.53 54.64 19.71
C MET A 307 -22.49 55.85 19.78
N GLN A 308 -23.80 55.62 19.94
CA GLN A 308 -24.79 56.68 20.13
C GLN A 308 -24.61 57.42 21.45
N ARG A 309 -24.41 56.68 22.55
CA ARG A 309 -24.14 57.28 23.87
C ARG A 309 -22.84 58.08 23.86
N TRP A 310 -21.80 57.57 23.21
CA TRP A 310 -20.56 58.30 22.98
C TRP A 310 -20.78 59.59 22.19
N GLN A 311 -21.51 59.53 21.07
CA GLN A 311 -21.85 60.70 20.26
C GLN A 311 -22.60 61.78 21.06
N GLN A 312 -23.51 61.37 21.94
CA GLN A 312 -24.31 62.25 22.78
C GLN A 312 -23.57 62.78 24.01
N GLY A 313 -22.32 62.36 24.24
CA GLY A 313 -21.56 62.71 25.44
C GLY A 313 -21.98 61.93 26.71
N ASN A 314 -22.78 60.89 26.57
CA ASN A 314 -23.30 60.05 27.66
C ASN A 314 -22.40 58.83 27.94
N TYR A 315 -21.10 59.06 28.19
CA TYR A 315 -20.11 58.01 28.43
C TYR A 315 -19.11 58.40 29.52
N THR A 316 -18.45 57.41 30.11
CA THR A 316 -17.33 57.62 31.04
C THR A 316 -16.06 57.86 30.24
N ALA A 317 -15.45 59.04 30.40
CA ALA A 317 -14.18 59.40 29.76
C ALA A 317 -12.97 58.83 30.55
N ASP A 318 -12.82 57.51 30.52
CA ASP A 318 -11.87 56.72 31.31
C ASP A 318 -10.58 56.33 30.56
N TRP A 319 -10.21 57.09 29.51
CA TRP A 319 -9.03 56.79 28.70
C TRP A 319 -7.72 57.05 29.45
N THR A 320 -6.91 56.00 29.63
CA THR A 320 -5.56 56.07 30.21
C THR A 320 -4.46 55.58 29.27
N GLY A 321 -4.84 55.09 28.08
CA GLY A 321 -3.97 54.49 27.09
C GLY A 321 -4.59 53.22 26.50
N VAL A 322 -3.90 52.59 25.56
CA VAL A 322 -4.31 51.28 25.04
C VAL A 322 -4.28 50.26 26.19
N PRO A 323 -5.39 49.57 26.48
CA PRO A 323 -5.42 48.57 27.55
C PRO A 323 -4.38 47.48 27.32
N ALA A 324 -3.62 47.13 28.36
CA ALA A 324 -2.81 45.93 28.34
C ALA A 324 -3.71 44.68 28.36
N PRO A 325 -3.24 43.52 27.86
CA PRO A 325 -3.97 42.26 28.02
C PRO A 325 -4.32 42.03 29.50
N GLN A 326 -5.49 41.45 29.73
CA GLN A 326 -5.96 41.14 31.08
C GLN A 326 -4.93 40.27 31.82
N ALA A 327 -4.53 40.68 33.03
CA ALA A 327 -3.50 39.98 33.80
C ALA A 327 -4.01 38.66 34.39
N ASP A 328 -5.20 38.70 35.00
CA ASP A 328 -5.80 37.55 35.67
C ASP A 328 -6.63 36.73 34.68
N LEU A 329 -6.59 35.41 34.82
CA LEU A 329 -7.47 34.51 34.10
C LEU A 329 -8.83 34.47 34.82
N THR A 330 -9.91 34.82 34.12
CA THR A 330 -11.28 34.77 34.68
C THR A 330 -12.21 33.98 33.75
N PRO A 331 -13.24 33.29 34.29
CA PRO A 331 -14.23 32.56 33.48
C PRO A 331 -14.83 33.40 32.34
N ASP A 332 -15.39 34.57 32.66
CA ASP A 332 -15.97 35.48 31.67
C ASP A 332 -14.92 36.03 30.68
N GLY A 333 -13.68 36.21 31.15
CA GLY A 333 -12.56 36.66 30.33
C GLY A 333 -12.18 35.61 29.27
N MET A 334 -12.19 34.33 29.64
CA MET A 334 -11.95 33.22 28.72
C MET A 334 -13.08 33.10 27.69
N ASP A 335 -14.34 33.18 28.12
CA ASP A 335 -15.51 33.13 27.24
C ASP A 335 -15.45 34.23 26.18
N ARG A 336 -15.08 35.45 26.61
CA ARG A 336 -14.92 36.60 25.71
C ARG A 336 -13.71 36.46 24.80
N ALA A 337 -12.54 36.10 25.33
CA ALA A 337 -11.29 36.01 24.56
C ALA A 337 -11.40 35.01 23.39
N ALA A 338 -12.02 33.85 23.63
CA ALA A 338 -12.24 32.84 22.60
C ALA A 338 -13.11 33.38 21.45
N LEU A 339 -14.21 34.07 21.77
CA LEU A 339 -15.18 34.55 20.78
C LEU A 339 -14.79 35.90 20.13
N GLU A 340 -14.03 36.76 20.80
CA GLU A 340 -13.50 38.00 20.20
C GLU A 340 -12.51 37.70 19.06
N ALA A 341 -11.80 36.58 19.14
CA ALA A 341 -10.89 36.14 18.11
C ALA A 341 -11.58 35.67 16.81
N CYS A 342 -12.91 35.62 16.76
CA CYS A 342 -13.71 35.11 15.64
C CYS A 342 -14.53 36.21 14.94
N VAL A 343 -14.91 35.98 13.68
CA VAL A 343 -15.72 36.95 12.93
C VAL A 343 -17.20 36.85 13.33
N GLY A 344 -17.84 38.01 13.53
CA GLY A 344 -19.27 38.09 13.91
C GLY A 344 -20.17 38.73 12.85
N GLY A 345 -19.62 39.19 11.73
CA GLY A 345 -20.42 39.80 10.66
C GLY A 345 -19.58 40.25 9.47
N ALA A 346 -20.10 40.19 8.24
CA ALA A 346 -21.42 39.64 7.84
C ALA A 346 -21.51 38.11 7.97
N PHE A 347 -22.71 37.53 8.08
CA PHE A 347 -22.88 36.08 7.95
C PHE A 347 -23.36 35.74 6.54
N PHE A 348 -22.45 35.23 5.71
CA PHE A 348 -22.71 34.76 4.34
C PHE A 348 -21.65 33.76 3.79
N PRO A 349 -21.35 32.63 4.46
CA PRO A 349 -21.91 32.19 5.73
C PRO A 349 -21.15 32.78 6.95
N GLY A 350 -19.93 33.28 6.80
CA GLY A 350 -19.01 33.62 7.90
C GLY A 350 -17.78 32.70 7.85
N ILE A 351 -16.86 32.78 8.83
CA ILE A 351 -15.66 31.94 8.86
C ILE A 351 -15.77 30.80 9.89
N GLU A 352 -15.85 31.14 11.18
CA GLU A 352 -15.88 30.12 12.25
C GLU A 352 -17.28 29.58 12.52
N ALA A 353 -18.27 30.46 12.47
CA ALA A 353 -19.68 30.17 12.64
C ALA A 353 -20.52 31.19 11.87
N GLY A 354 -21.79 30.88 11.65
CA GLY A 354 -22.71 31.77 10.95
C GLY A 354 -23.74 30.99 10.16
N GLY A 355 -23.95 31.35 8.90
CA GLY A 355 -25.03 30.83 8.06
C GLY A 355 -25.40 31.74 6.89
N LEU A 356 -25.95 31.17 5.80
CA LEU A 356 -26.30 31.98 4.62
C LEU A 356 -27.47 32.93 4.85
N SER A 357 -28.45 32.52 5.66
CA SER A 357 -29.70 33.26 5.83
C SER A 357 -30.40 32.90 7.15
N ALA A 358 -31.45 33.65 7.50
CA ALA A 358 -32.27 33.32 8.66
C ALA A 358 -32.91 31.93 8.50
N GLY A 359 -32.89 31.12 9.54
CA GLY A 359 -33.26 29.70 9.53
C GLY A 359 -32.09 28.75 9.23
N ASP A 360 -30.91 29.30 8.89
CA ASP A 360 -29.68 28.56 8.61
C ASP A 360 -28.49 29.20 9.37
N ARG A 361 -28.73 29.81 10.54
CA ARG A 361 -27.67 30.45 11.37
C ARG A 361 -27.57 29.78 12.74
N PRO A 362 -27.03 28.54 12.84
CA PRO A 362 -27.13 27.72 14.04
C PRO A 362 -26.67 28.42 15.32
N ILE A 363 -25.55 29.14 15.28
CA ILE A 363 -25.01 29.84 16.45
C ILE A 363 -25.95 30.91 17.02
N LEU A 364 -26.85 31.49 16.21
CA LEU A 364 -27.84 32.46 16.69
C LEU A 364 -29.22 31.84 16.93
N GLU A 365 -29.52 30.72 16.29
CA GLU A 365 -30.88 30.16 16.23
C GLU A 365 -31.05 28.92 17.10
N THR A 366 -29.95 28.36 17.60
CA THR A 366 -29.97 27.26 18.57
C THR A 366 -30.43 27.69 19.97
N THR A 367 -30.60 26.72 20.87
CA THR A 367 -31.02 26.94 22.25
C THR A 367 -29.80 27.10 23.17
N TYR A 368 -29.84 28.12 24.01
CA TYR A 368 -28.85 28.38 25.06
C TYR A 368 -29.45 28.06 26.44
N ALA A 369 -28.67 27.41 27.30
CA ALA A 369 -29.06 27.10 28.67
C ALA A 369 -28.80 28.29 29.61
N GLU A 370 -27.70 29.00 29.39
CA GLU A 370 -27.33 30.26 30.04
C GLU A 370 -26.59 31.16 29.06
N ALA A 371 -26.21 32.37 29.49
CA ALA A 371 -25.42 33.26 28.65
C ALA A 371 -24.19 32.54 28.10
N PHE A 372 -24.02 32.54 26.78
CA PHE A 372 -22.92 31.89 26.04
C PHE A 372 -22.82 30.36 26.15
N ARG A 373 -23.63 29.66 26.96
CA ARG A 373 -23.60 28.19 27.07
C ARG A 373 -24.73 27.54 26.26
N LEU A 374 -24.35 26.71 25.30
CA LEU A 374 -25.31 25.94 24.51
C LEU A 374 -26.06 24.92 25.37
N ALA A 375 -27.34 24.71 25.06
CA ALA A 375 -28.13 23.70 25.75
C ALA A 375 -27.67 22.28 25.38
N SER A 376 -27.85 21.33 26.30
CA SER A 376 -27.49 19.91 26.07
C SER A 376 -28.31 19.23 24.95
N SER A 377 -29.39 19.87 24.48
CA SER A 377 -30.18 19.41 23.33
C SER A 377 -29.52 19.69 21.98
N VAL A 378 -28.47 20.51 21.93
CA VAL A 378 -27.74 20.79 20.69
C VAL A 378 -26.90 19.57 20.31
N THR A 379 -27.04 19.10 19.08
CA THR A 379 -26.31 17.93 18.58
C THR A 379 -24.92 18.29 18.11
N ALA A 380 -23.94 17.40 18.30
CA ALA A 380 -22.59 17.59 17.76
C ALA A 380 -22.62 17.83 16.24
N GLY A 381 -21.74 18.70 15.74
CA GLY A 381 -21.68 19.10 14.34
C GLY A 381 -22.72 20.14 13.89
N ALA A 382 -23.66 20.53 14.76
CA ALA A 382 -24.76 21.42 14.39
C ALA A 382 -24.30 22.87 14.11
N ILE A 383 -23.24 23.35 14.76
CA ILE A 383 -22.81 24.75 14.63
C ILE A 383 -22.08 24.97 13.30
N SER A 384 -21.21 24.04 12.90
CA SER A 384 -20.40 24.13 11.69
C SER A 384 -21.12 23.62 10.43
N GLN A 385 -22.24 22.89 10.58
CA GLN A 385 -22.99 22.30 9.45
C GLN A 385 -23.39 23.32 8.37
N ALA A 386 -23.73 24.55 8.75
CA ALA A 386 -24.17 25.62 7.84
C ALA A 386 -23.01 26.33 7.11
N MET A 387 -21.76 26.09 7.52
CA MET A 387 -20.59 26.73 6.94
C MET A 387 -20.25 26.15 5.56
N ALA A 388 -19.35 26.80 4.84
CA ALA A 388 -18.99 26.37 3.49
C ALA A 388 -18.33 24.99 3.44
N LEU A 389 -18.56 24.26 2.35
CA LEU A 389 -18.01 22.93 2.10
C LEU A 389 -17.42 22.83 0.67
N PRO A 390 -16.09 22.69 0.54
CA PRO A 390 -15.10 22.80 1.62
C PRO A 390 -14.89 24.25 2.07
N TRP A 391 -14.41 24.48 3.30
CA TRP A 391 -14.18 25.83 3.83
C TRP A 391 -13.19 26.67 2.99
N GLN A 392 -12.26 26.02 2.28
CA GLN A 392 -11.30 26.66 1.39
C GLN A 392 -11.97 27.38 0.21
N ALA A 393 -13.11 26.87 -0.27
CA ALA A 393 -13.87 27.50 -1.35
C ALA A 393 -14.35 28.90 -0.95
N ASP A 394 -14.84 29.03 0.29
CA ASP A 394 -15.25 30.31 0.87
C ASP A 394 -14.05 31.23 1.05
N PHE A 395 -12.95 30.72 1.62
CA PHE A 395 -11.70 31.47 1.73
C PHE A 395 -11.25 32.07 0.40
N LYS A 396 -11.37 31.36 -0.72
CA LYS A 396 -11.06 31.95 -2.03
C LYS A 396 -12.09 33.00 -2.45
N ALA A 397 -13.38 32.73 -2.30
CA ALA A 397 -14.47 33.60 -2.72
C ALA A 397 -14.57 34.90 -1.90
N CYS A 398 -14.06 34.92 -0.67
CA CYS A 398 -14.05 36.07 0.24
C CYS A 398 -13.19 37.26 -0.21
N GLY A 399 -12.59 37.18 -1.40
CA GLY A 399 -11.60 38.12 -1.95
C GLY A 399 -12.00 39.59 -2.05
N ASP A 400 -13.30 39.87 -2.00
CA ASP A 400 -13.91 41.20 -2.23
C ASP A 400 -14.32 41.91 -0.92
N ASN A 401 -13.58 41.73 0.16
CA ASN A 401 -13.77 42.44 1.45
C ASN A 401 -15.02 42.00 2.24
N TRP A 402 -15.19 40.67 2.35
CA TRP A 402 -16.17 40.07 3.27
C TRP A 402 -15.62 39.99 4.71
N TRP A 403 -14.44 39.37 4.90
CA TRP A 403 -13.83 39.13 6.22
C TRP A 403 -12.30 39.24 6.20
N PRO A 404 -11.74 40.46 6.03
CA PRO A 404 -10.30 40.65 5.79
C PRO A 404 -9.42 40.25 6.99
N VAL A 405 -9.94 40.11 8.20
CA VAL A 405 -9.14 39.73 9.38
C VAL A 405 -8.78 38.23 9.40
N PRO A 406 -9.74 37.28 9.45
CA PRO A 406 -9.39 35.86 9.41
C PRO A 406 -8.74 35.44 8.08
N ARG A 407 -9.07 36.14 7.00
CA ARG A 407 -8.59 35.90 5.64
C ARG A 407 -8.19 37.26 5.01
N PRO A 408 -6.91 37.65 5.06
CA PRO A 408 -6.45 38.92 4.47
C PRO A 408 -6.72 39.04 2.98
N ASN A 409 -6.95 40.26 2.50
CA ASN A 409 -7.08 40.57 1.09
C ASN A 409 -5.78 41.13 0.53
N ASP A 410 -5.29 42.17 1.19
CA ASP A 410 -4.05 42.86 0.85
C ASP A 410 -3.15 42.91 2.08
N VAL A 411 -1.86 42.66 1.91
CA VAL A 411 -0.89 42.55 2.99
C VAL A 411 0.37 43.35 2.67
N VAL A 412 1.16 43.63 3.70
CA VAL A 412 2.48 44.26 3.55
C VAL A 412 3.55 43.18 3.74
N PRO A 413 4.25 42.73 2.69
CA PRO A 413 5.28 41.71 2.81
C PRO A 413 6.44 42.17 3.70
N SER A 414 6.97 41.27 4.53
CA SER A 414 8.15 41.56 5.37
C SER A 414 9.42 41.92 4.57
N SER A 415 9.50 41.55 3.29
CA SER A 415 10.67 41.72 2.41
C SER A 415 10.70 43.01 1.57
N GLY A 416 9.64 43.84 1.52
CA GLY A 416 9.54 44.90 0.50
C GLY A 416 8.66 46.12 0.78
N VAL A 417 8.75 47.10 -0.12
CA VAL A 417 8.02 48.38 -0.10
C VAL A 417 6.74 48.26 -0.95
N GLY A 418 5.56 48.22 -0.32
CA GLY A 418 4.26 48.24 -0.99
C GLY A 418 3.26 47.20 -0.46
N GLN A 419 1.99 47.32 -0.82
CA GLN A 419 0.97 46.29 -0.56
C GLN A 419 0.99 45.22 -1.68
N ALA A 420 0.71 43.98 -1.32
CA ALA A 420 0.54 42.84 -2.23
C ALA A 420 -0.77 42.09 -1.92
N ARG A 421 -1.32 41.37 -2.90
CA ARG A 421 -2.41 40.41 -2.64
C ARG A 421 -1.91 39.32 -1.70
N TRP A 422 -2.72 38.97 -0.71
CA TRP A 422 -2.40 37.89 0.22
C TRP A 422 -2.46 36.52 -0.47
N ASP A 423 -3.48 36.29 -1.27
CA ASP A 423 -3.72 35.06 -2.03
C ASP A 423 -3.06 35.06 -3.42
N ARG A 424 -1.93 35.76 -3.57
CA ARG A 424 -1.26 36.02 -4.87
C ARG A 424 -0.85 34.77 -5.64
N ASP A 425 -0.61 33.66 -4.94
CA ASP A 425 -0.23 32.37 -5.54
C ASP A 425 -1.41 31.41 -5.71
N VAL A 426 -2.63 31.83 -5.36
CA VAL A 426 -3.85 31.01 -5.40
C VAL A 426 -4.81 31.55 -6.47
N THR A 427 -4.97 30.83 -7.58
CA THR A 427 -5.73 31.31 -8.73
C THR A 427 -7.18 30.82 -8.76
N SER A 428 -7.47 29.69 -8.13
CA SER A 428 -8.78 29.03 -8.12
C SER A 428 -9.25 28.60 -6.71
N MET A 429 -10.48 28.08 -6.59
CA MET A 429 -10.95 27.50 -5.32
C MET A 429 -10.27 26.15 -5.05
N ASP A 430 -10.05 25.34 -6.08
CA ASP A 430 -9.29 24.09 -5.98
C ASP A 430 -7.83 24.35 -5.57
N ASP A 431 -7.23 25.43 -6.10
CA ASP A 431 -5.91 25.90 -5.66
C ASP A 431 -5.93 26.21 -4.16
N MET A 432 -6.98 26.83 -3.63
CA MET A 432 -7.06 27.15 -2.19
C MET A 432 -7.12 25.88 -1.33
N VAL A 433 -7.76 24.81 -1.80
CA VAL A 433 -7.72 23.49 -1.13
C VAL A 433 -6.29 22.99 -1.01
N ALA A 434 -5.51 23.10 -2.09
CA ALA A 434 -4.12 22.66 -2.11
C ALA A 434 -3.18 23.64 -1.37
N LEU A 435 -3.46 24.95 -1.43
CA LEU A 435 -2.50 26.02 -1.15
C LEU A 435 -2.74 26.84 0.10
N TRP A 436 -3.84 26.67 0.83
CA TRP A 436 -4.12 27.50 2.00
C TRP A 436 -2.97 27.56 3.00
N HIS A 437 -2.21 26.47 3.19
CA HIS A 437 -1.11 26.43 4.15
C HIS A 437 0.15 27.20 3.71
N THR A 438 0.28 27.61 2.43
CA THR A 438 1.44 28.40 1.97
C THR A 438 1.33 29.87 2.29
N LEU A 439 0.10 30.35 2.48
CA LEU A 439 -0.22 31.75 2.68
C LEU A 439 0.38 32.28 4.00
N GLY A 440 0.80 33.55 4.00
CA GLY A 440 1.51 34.15 5.12
C GLY A 440 0.57 34.57 6.26
N PHE A 441 1.12 34.66 7.47
CA PHE A 441 0.43 35.22 8.63
C PHE A 441 0.71 36.72 8.76
N VAL A 442 -0.29 37.51 9.14
CA VAL A 442 -0.18 38.96 9.37
C VAL A 442 -0.05 39.21 10.86
N VAL A 443 1.14 39.61 11.28
CA VAL A 443 1.49 39.84 12.68
C VAL A 443 1.91 41.28 12.91
N GLU A 444 1.71 41.78 14.12
CA GLU A 444 2.19 43.11 14.51
C GLU A 444 3.72 43.10 14.65
N GLN A 445 4.40 44.05 14.01
CA GLN A 445 5.82 44.34 14.19
C GLN A 445 6.03 45.85 14.34
N GLY A 446 6.32 46.28 15.58
CA GLY A 446 6.47 47.70 15.90
C GLY A 446 5.16 48.47 15.72
N SER A 447 5.12 49.37 14.74
CA SER A 447 3.90 50.19 14.44
C SER A 447 3.14 49.73 13.20
N GLN A 448 3.58 48.63 12.59
CA GLN A 448 3.01 48.06 11.37
C GLN A 448 2.53 46.64 11.62
N HIS A 449 1.67 46.14 10.75
CA HIS A 449 1.38 44.71 10.66
C HIS A 449 1.92 44.22 9.33
N VAL A 450 2.69 43.14 9.36
CA VAL A 450 3.43 42.62 8.21
C VAL A 450 3.15 41.15 8.03
N GLU A 451 3.22 40.72 6.77
CA GLU A 451 3.13 39.32 6.41
C GLU A 451 4.46 38.60 6.64
N VAL A 452 4.39 37.51 7.38
CA VAL A 452 5.48 36.59 7.71
C VAL A 452 5.10 35.16 7.29
N GLU A 453 6.11 34.29 7.19
CA GLU A 453 5.90 32.85 6.98
C GLU A 453 5.12 32.48 5.70
N HIS A 454 5.17 33.32 4.66
CA HIS A 454 4.71 32.95 3.33
C HIS A 454 5.70 31.94 2.70
N CYS A 455 5.22 30.79 2.22
CA CYS A 455 6.07 29.65 1.83
C CYS A 455 6.66 29.79 0.42
N ASP A 456 7.52 30.78 0.22
CA ASP A 456 8.18 31.05 -1.08
C ASP A 456 9.47 30.22 -1.30
N GLU A 457 9.91 29.45 -0.29
CA GLU A 457 11.18 28.71 -0.28
C GLU A 457 10.99 27.21 -0.49
N ALA A 458 11.98 26.55 -1.13
CA ALA A 458 11.99 25.11 -1.30
C ALA A 458 12.22 24.39 0.04
N SER A 459 11.45 23.34 0.34
CA SER A 459 11.66 22.49 1.51
C SER A 459 12.10 21.09 1.09
N ILE A 460 13.12 20.56 1.78
CA ILE A 460 13.70 19.24 1.52
C ILE A 460 13.80 18.49 2.86
N THR A 461 13.04 17.40 3.01
CA THR A 461 12.99 16.61 4.25
C THR A 461 13.52 15.20 4.00
N LEU A 462 14.51 14.77 4.78
CA LEU A 462 15.01 13.40 4.76
C LEU A 462 14.08 12.48 5.58
N LEU A 463 13.49 11.48 4.93
CA LEU A 463 12.60 10.51 5.59
C LEU A 463 13.33 9.29 6.16
N THR A 464 14.48 8.94 5.58
CA THR A 464 15.23 7.72 5.94
C THR A 464 16.63 8.08 6.43
N PRO A 465 16.78 8.51 7.70
CA PRO A 465 18.08 8.83 8.28
C PRO A 465 18.96 7.59 8.50
N GLU A 466 18.40 6.39 8.43
CA GLU A 466 19.13 5.13 8.56
C GLU A 466 18.67 4.10 7.52
N LEU A 467 19.62 3.38 6.92
CA LEU A 467 19.37 2.19 6.10
C LEU A 467 19.92 0.95 6.82
N ARG A 468 19.04 -0.01 7.13
CA ARG A 468 19.39 -1.23 7.88
C ARG A 468 19.17 -2.47 7.02
N PHE A 469 20.25 -3.04 6.51
CA PHE A 469 20.24 -4.32 5.79
C PHE A 469 20.34 -5.48 6.78
N VAL A 470 19.21 -5.89 7.34
CA VAL A 470 19.16 -6.92 8.39
C VAL A 470 19.12 -8.31 7.76
N ASP A 471 20.03 -9.17 8.21
CA ASP A 471 20.04 -10.62 7.91
C ASP A 471 19.89 -10.94 6.41
N VAL A 472 20.69 -10.30 5.56
CA VAL A 472 20.64 -10.54 4.10
C VAL A 472 21.26 -11.91 3.79
N PRO A 473 20.49 -12.90 3.30
CA PRO A 473 21.01 -14.25 3.10
C PRO A 473 21.91 -14.31 1.86
N GLN A 474 23.07 -14.95 1.98
CA GLN A 474 23.90 -15.28 0.82
C GLN A 474 23.18 -16.29 -0.10
N GLY A 475 23.50 -16.29 -1.39
CA GLY A 475 22.99 -17.28 -2.33
C GLY A 475 23.63 -18.67 -2.18
N PRO A 476 23.12 -19.69 -2.90
CA PRO A 476 23.72 -21.02 -2.91
C PRO A 476 25.19 -20.99 -3.31
N MET A 477 26.01 -21.93 -2.83
CA MET A 477 27.46 -21.98 -3.13
C MET A 477 28.22 -20.66 -2.87
N GLY A 478 27.72 -19.80 -1.96
CA GLY A 478 28.31 -18.49 -1.65
C GLY A 478 28.07 -17.42 -2.73
N MET A 479 27.10 -17.63 -3.64
CA MET A 479 26.71 -16.65 -4.64
C MET A 479 26.32 -15.31 -3.98
N VAL A 480 26.78 -14.21 -4.57
CA VAL A 480 26.44 -12.86 -4.08
C VAL A 480 24.97 -12.57 -4.36
N ARG A 481 24.23 -12.10 -3.36
CA ARG A 481 22.90 -11.50 -3.53
C ARG A 481 22.98 -10.00 -3.25
N GLU A 482 22.08 -9.25 -3.89
CA GLU A 482 21.91 -7.82 -3.62
C GLU A 482 20.59 -7.58 -2.89
N ALA A 483 20.66 -6.79 -1.82
CA ALA A 483 19.49 -6.17 -1.19
C ALA A 483 19.54 -4.67 -1.46
N VAL A 484 18.39 -4.02 -1.57
CA VAL A 484 18.30 -2.60 -1.92
C VAL A 484 17.40 -1.85 -0.95
N LEU A 485 17.86 -0.68 -0.51
CA LEU A 485 17.09 0.29 0.27
C LEU A 485 17.28 1.68 -0.33
N ALA A 486 16.30 2.57 -0.14
CA ALA A 486 16.35 3.95 -0.65
C ALA A 486 16.62 4.95 0.48
N ILE A 487 17.54 5.88 0.23
CA ILE A 487 17.53 7.17 0.89
C ILE A 487 16.38 7.98 0.28
N THR A 488 15.36 8.28 1.06
CA THR A 488 14.12 8.91 0.59
C THR A 488 14.02 10.32 1.14
N PHE A 489 13.71 11.28 0.26
CA PHE A 489 13.42 12.66 0.61
C PHE A 489 12.03 13.05 0.13
N GLU A 490 11.38 13.93 0.88
CA GLU A 490 10.26 14.73 0.42
C GLU A 490 10.77 16.10 -0.01
N VAL A 491 10.41 16.50 -1.23
CA VAL A 491 10.82 17.76 -1.83
C VAL A 491 9.58 18.55 -2.21
N LEU A 492 9.49 19.76 -1.68
CA LEU A 492 8.60 20.81 -2.13
C LEU A 492 9.48 21.89 -2.76
N SER A 493 9.32 22.16 -4.06
CA SER A 493 10.07 23.23 -4.71
C SER A 493 9.26 23.86 -5.84
N PRO A 494 8.36 24.80 -5.51
CA PRO A 494 7.45 25.40 -6.49
C PRO A 494 8.15 26.33 -7.49
N SER A 495 9.32 26.86 -7.13
CA SER A 495 10.05 27.86 -7.90
C SER A 495 11.17 27.30 -8.79
N ALA A 496 11.72 26.11 -8.49
CA ALA A 496 12.80 25.49 -9.24
C ALA A 496 12.87 23.97 -9.08
N ALA A 497 13.63 23.27 -9.94
CA ALA A 497 13.97 21.87 -9.70
C ALA A 497 15.10 21.77 -8.66
N ILE A 498 14.98 20.86 -7.70
CA ILE A 498 16.01 20.52 -6.71
C ILE A 498 16.79 19.30 -7.19
N THR A 499 18.11 19.32 -7.03
CA THR A 499 18.97 18.17 -7.34
C THR A 499 19.70 17.72 -6.09
N LEU A 500 19.41 16.50 -5.65
CA LEU A 500 20.09 15.85 -4.53
C LEU A 500 21.18 14.92 -5.07
N ASP A 501 22.41 15.08 -4.62
CA ASP A 501 23.55 14.22 -4.97
C ASP A 501 24.36 13.84 -3.72
N TYR A 502 25.24 12.85 -3.84
CA TYR A 502 26.20 12.60 -2.76
C TYR A 502 27.23 13.72 -2.71
N ALA A 503 27.49 14.26 -1.52
CA ALA A 503 28.58 15.21 -1.31
C ALA A 503 29.93 14.57 -1.71
N PRO A 504 30.97 15.35 -2.05
CA PRO A 504 32.29 14.80 -2.35
C PRO A 504 32.80 13.88 -1.23
N GLY A 505 33.00 12.59 -1.55
CA GLY A 505 33.38 11.56 -0.57
C GLY A 505 32.25 11.05 0.33
N GLY A 506 31.02 11.52 0.15
CA GLY A 506 29.83 11.12 0.91
C GLY A 506 29.07 9.91 0.34
N ALA A 507 29.47 9.39 -0.82
CA ALA A 507 28.93 8.17 -1.39
C ALA A 507 29.46 6.91 -0.64
N PRO A 508 28.78 5.75 -0.78
CA PRO A 508 29.25 4.52 -0.15
C PRO A 508 30.66 4.15 -0.61
N ALA A 509 31.57 3.94 0.36
CA ALA A 509 32.97 3.58 0.10
C ALA A 509 33.29 2.11 0.43
N HIS A 510 32.38 1.40 1.12
CA HIS A 510 32.58 0.00 1.49
C HIS A 510 32.38 -0.92 0.27
N PRO A 511 33.22 -1.95 0.04
CA PRO A 511 33.10 -2.84 -1.13
C PRO A 511 31.76 -3.57 -1.29
N GLN A 512 31.03 -3.74 -0.18
CA GLN A 512 29.70 -4.35 -0.15
C GLN A 512 28.55 -3.34 -0.30
N LEU A 513 28.82 -2.05 -0.44
CA LEU A 513 27.80 -1.03 -0.65
C LEU A 513 28.01 -0.35 -2.00
N VAL A 514 26.93 -0.19 -2.77
CA VAL A 514 26.96 0.48 -4.07
C VAL A 514 25.83 1.49 -4.13
N ALA A 515 26.13 2.75 -4.46
CA ALA A 515 25.12 3.72 -4.82
C ALA A 515 24.63 3.44 -6.25
N VAL A 516 23.35 3.18 -6.42
CA VAL A 516 22.75 2.89 -7.72
C VAL A 516 22.58 4.18 -8.52
N THR A 517 22.06 5.21 -7.87
CA THR A 517 21.89 6.55 -8.42
C THR A 517 22.79 7.50 -7.64
N THR A 518 23.64 8.26 -8.33
CA THR A 518 24.53 9.24 -7.68
C THR A 518 23.89 10.61 -7.50
N SER A 519 22.82 10.88 -8.25
CA SER A 519 21.99 12.08 -8.11
C SER A 519 20.53 11.79 -8.48
N VAL A 520 19.62 12.63 -7.98
CA VAL A 520 18.20 12.64 -8.34
C VAL A 520 17.74 14.09 -8.42
N THR A 521 16.99 14.42 -9.48
CA THR A 521 16.41 15.76 -9.67
C THR A 521 14.89 15.68 -9.57
N VAL A 522 14.30 16.56 -8.78
CA VAL A 522 12.87 16.62 -8.50
C VAL A 522 12.36 18.04 -8.67
N GLY A 523 11.25 18.19 -9.39
CA GLY A 523 10.56 19.46 -9.60
C GLY A 523 10.92 20.21 -10.90
N PRO A 524 10.45 21.46 -11.08
CA PRO A 524 9.65 22.22 -10.11
C PRO A 524 8.37 21.47 -9.75
N THR A 525 8.08 21.39 -8.46
CA THR A 525 6.84 20.76 -8.04
C THR A 525 5.69 21.69 -8.39
N ALA A 526 4.50 21.14 -8.65
CA ALA A 526 3.31 22.00 -8.56
C ALA A 526 3.29 22.64 -7.16
N PRO A 527 2.69 23.83 -7.00
CA PRO A 527 2.52 24.42 -5.68
C PRO A 527 1.93 23.37 -4.72
N ASN A 528 2.64 23.08 -3.62
CA ASN A 528 2.29 22.05 -2.62
C ASN A 528 2.28 20.58 -3.02
N ALA A 529 2.67 20.25 -4.25
CA ALA A 529 2.97 18.87 -4.59
C ALA A 529 4.29 18.47 -3.91
N VAL A 530 4.21 17.63 -2.88
CA VAL A 530 5.39 16.97 -2.34
C VAL A 530 5.78 15.87 -3.31
N ALA A 531 6.98 15.98 -3.87
CA ALA A 531 7.53 14.96 -4.72
C ALA A 531 8.58 14.15 -3.95
N THR A 532 8.58 12.83 -4.13
CA THR A 532 9.53 11.95 -3.47
C THR A 532 10.80 11.82 -4.30
N ALA A 533 11.95 12.20 -3.72
CA ALA A 533 13.27 11.91 -4.28
C ALA A 533 13.84 10.64 -3.65
N ARG A 534 14.46 9.75 -4.45
CA ARG A 534 15.08 8.52 -3.94
C ARG A 534 16.50 8.35 -4.47
N LEU A 535 17.46 8.14 -3.56
CA LEU A 535 18.81 7.67 -3.89
C LEU A 535 18.94 6.23 -3.40
N TRP A 536 19.09 5.28 -4.32
CA TRP A 536 19.10 3.86 -3.97
C TRP A 536 20.51 3.38 -3.59
N VAL A 537 20.60 2.59 -2.52
CA VAL A 537 21.82 1.95 -2.04
C VAL A 537 21.62 0.43 -2.09
N VAL A 538 22.57 -0.25 -2.70
CA VAL A 538 22.66 -1.71 -2.78
C VAL A 538 23.61 -2.22 -1.70
N TYR A 539 23.21 -3.26 -0.98
CA TYR A 539 24.08 -4.10 -0.15
C TYR A 539 24.35 -5.43 -0.87
N ARG A 540 25.64 -5.73 -1.11
CA ARG A 540 26.13 -6.99 -1.68
C ARG A 540 26.56 -7.94 -0.57
N THR A 541 26.03 -9.15 -0.55
CA THR A 541 26.39 -10.15 0.46
C THR A 541 27.87 -10.52 0.41
N GLY A 542 28.48 -10.70 1.57
CA GLY A 542 29.84 -11.21 1.74
C GLY A 542 29.85 -12.72 2.03
N ALA A 543 30.97 -13.24 2.53
CA ALA A 543 30.99 -14.60 3.09
C ALA A 543 30.23 -14.62 4.42
N ALA A 544 29.20 -15.45 4.55
CA ALA A 544 28.42 -15.55 5.79
C ALA A 544 29.13 -16.39 6.88
N PRO A 545 28.94 -16.05 8.18
CA PRO A 545 28.31 -14.83 8.69
C PRO A 545 29.29 -13.65 8.62
N SER A 546 28.83 -12.49 8.16
CA SER A 546 29.63 -11.26 8.17
C SER A 546 28.77 -10.03 8.39
N SER A 547 29.38 -8.92 8.81
CA SER A 547 28.72 -7.62 8.95
C SER A 547 29.65 -6.51 8.49
N ILE A 548 29.07 -5.41 8.02
CA ILE A 548 29.82 -4.21 7.69
C ILE A 548 29.84 -3.26 8.89
N PRO A 549 30.95 -2.55 9.16
CA PRO A 549 30.94 -1.48 10.14
C PRO A 549 29.98 -0.36 9.70
N PRO A 550 29.26 0.31 10.63
CA PRO A 550 28.37 1.41 10.29
C PRO A 550 29.06 2.44 9.39
N GLN A 551 28.44 2.77 8.26
CA GLN A 551 28.90 3.78 7.31
C GLN A 551 28.02 5.02 7.43
N VAL A 552 28.59 6.22 7.28
CA VAL A 552 27.82 7.46 7.20
C VAL A 552 27.93 8.00 5.78
N LEU A 553 26.80 8.07 5.10
CA LEU A 553 26.67 8.68 3.79
C LEU A 553 26.25 10.14 3.95
N THR A 554 26.75 11.01 3.09
CA THR A 554 26.40 12.44 3.10
C THR A 554 25.76 12.80 1.77
N VAL A 555 24.48 13.13 1.81
CA VAL A 555 23.71 13.66 0.67
C VAL A 555 23.65 15.17 0.78
N ARG A 556 23.66 15.89 -0.34
CA ARG A 556 23.52 17.33 -0.38
C ARG A 556 22.52 17.78 -1.45
N ASP A 557 21.96 18.96 -1.26
CA ASP A 557 21.36 19.72 -2.35
C ASP A 557 22.48 20.44 -3.13
N ALA A 558 22.57 20.17 -4.43
CA ALA A 558 23.62 20.68 -5.29
C ALA A 558 23.58 22.21 -5.44
N ALA A 559 22.40 22.84 -5.28
CA ALA A 559 22.22 24.27 -5.44
C ALA A 559 22.52 25.05 -4.15
N SER A 560 21.86 24.69 -3.04
CA SER A 560 22.05 25.40 -1.75
C SER A 560 23.30 24.95 -0.98
N GLY A 561 23.79 23.73 -1.23
CA GLY A 561 24.86 23.11 -0.45
C GLY A 561 24.41 22.54 0.90
N GLN A 562 23.11 22.55 1.23
CA GLN A 562 22.57 21.90 2.42
C GLN A 562 22.89 20.41 2.42
N THR A 563 23.24 19.82 3.57
CA THR A 563 23.65 18.41 3.68
C THR A 563 22.85 17.64 4.71
N TRP A 564 22.64 16.34 4.45
CA TRP A 564 22.06 15.37 5.37
C TRP A 564 22.96 14.14 5.51
N GLN A 565 23.00 13.59 6.72
CA GLN A 565 23.76 12.37 7.03
C GLN A 565 22.82 11.17 7.14
N VAL A 566 23.20 10.07 6.53
CA VAL A 566 22.45 8.82 6.54
C VAL A 566 23.35 7.69 7.00
N THR A 567 22.96 6.99 8.06
CA THR A 567 23.74 5.85 8.57
C THR A 567 23.33 4.56 7.86
N VAL A 568 24.30 3.76 7.44
CA VAL A 568 24.07 2.46 6.78
C VAL A 568 24.71 1.35 7.60
N THR A 569 23.92 0.36 7.96
CA THR A 569 24.36 -0.87 8.62
C THR A 569 23.89 -2.09 7.85
N GLY A 570 24.63 -3.20 7.92
CA GLY A 570 24.20 -4.42 7.25
C GLY A 570 24.98 -5.67 7.64
N ASN A 571 24.30 -6.81 7.59
CA ASN A 571 24.92 -8.11 7.81
C ASN A 571 24.48 -9.15 6.79
N THR A 572 25.40 -10.05 6.47
CA THR A 572 25.17 -11.23 5.63
C THR A 572 25.04 -12.46 6.52
N VAL A 573 23.96 -13.21 6.32
CA VAL A 573 23.70 -14.50 7.00
C VAL A 573 23.83 -15.67 6.02
N PRO A 574 23.94 -16.92 6.52
CA PRO A 574 23.93 -18.09 5.66
C PRO A 574 22.70 -18.13 4.75
N ARG A 575 22.76 -18.93 3.67
CA ARG A 575 21.62 -19.10 2.78
C ARG A 575 20.42 -19.60 3.59
N THR A 576 19.23 -19.11 3.25
CA THR A 576 17.99 -19.70 3.76
C THR A 576 17.87 -21.15 3.30
N THR A 577 17.70 -22.09 4.22
CA THR A 577 17.46 -23.50 3.89
C THR A 577 15.96 -23.78 3.80
N THR A 578 15.56 -24.68 2.90
CA THR A 578 14.14 -25.03 2.71
C THR A 578 13.88 -26.50 3.01
N ALA A 579 12.84 -26.79 3.80
CA ALA A 579 12.21 -28.10 3.86
C ALA A 579 11.09 -28.18 2.81
N THR A 580 11.12 -29.20 1.95
CA THR A 580 10.08 -29.47 0.97
C THR A 580 9.43 -30.82 1.25
N ALA A 581 8.09 -30.84 1.37
CA ALA A 581 7.33 -32.07 1.40
C ALA A 581 6.69 -32.32 0.04
N LEU A 582 7.09 -33.43 -0.60
CA LEU A 582 6.44 -33.94 -1.81
C LEU A 582 5.25 -34.80 -1.38
N VAL A 583 4.05 -34.31 -1.65
CA VAL A 583 2.78 -34.99 -1.38
C VAL A 583 2.30 -35.63 -2.69
N LEU A 584 2.50 -36.94 -2.78
CA LEU A 584 2.43 -37.71 -4.01
C LEU A 584 1.18 -38.60 -4.03
N ASP A 585 0.33 -38.38 -5.03
CA ASP A 585 -0.87 -39.18 -5.27
C ASP A 585 -0.49 -40.60 -5.70
N ARG A 586 -1.14 -41.58 -5.08
CA ARG A 586 -1.06 -42.99 -5.47
C ARG A 586 -2.42 -43.63 -5.63
N SER A 587 -3.46 -42.85 -5.88
CA SER A 587 -4.81 -43.36 -6.15
C SER A 587 -4.84 -44.26 -7.39
N GLY A 588 -5.91 -45.03 -7.57
CA GLY A 588 -6.04 -45.98 -8.69
C GLY A 588 -5.90 -45.32 -10.07
N SER A 589 -6.32 -44.06 -10.23
CA SER A 589 -6.18 -43.29 -11.48
C SER A 589 -4.73 -43.09 -11.91
N MET A 590 -3.78 -43.13 -10.97
CA MET A 590 -2.35 -43.00 -11.27
C MET A 590 -1.80 -44.19 -12.10
N SER A 591 -2.53 -45.29 -12.20
CA SER A 591 -2.20 -46.43 -13.07
C SER A 591 -2.52 -46.19 -14.55
N GLU A 592 -3.34 -45.18 -14.85
CA GLU A 592 -3.78 -44.86 -16.20
C GLU A 592 -2.63 -44.36 -17.08
N ASP A 593 -2.75 -44.59 -18.39
CA ASP A 593 -1.84 -44.03 -19.38
C ASP A 593 -1.96 -42.50 -19.42
N ARG A 594 -0.81 -41.82 -19.40
CA ARG A 594 -0.72 -40.36 -19.50
C ARG A 594 -0.85 -39.82 -20.93
N GLY A 595 -0.89 -40.72 -21.93
CA GLY A 595 -1.18 -40.42 -23.33
C GLY A 595 -0.10 -40.84 -24.33
N ASP A 596 1.01 -41.41 -23.87
CA ASP A 596 2.14 -41.87 -24.71
C ASP A 596 2.59 -43.30 -24.38
N GLY A 597 1.76 -44.08 -23.68
CA GLY A 597 2.02 -45.47 -23.31
C GLY A 597 2.73 -45.67 -21.97
N GLN A 598 2.98 -44.59 -21.21
CA GLN A 598 3.51 -44.65 -19.85
C GLN A 598 2.41 -44.32 -18.83
N SER A 599 2.38 -45.03 -17.70
CA SER A 599 1.46 -44.67 -16.60
C SER A 599 1.80 -43.31 -16.00
N LYS A 600 0.80 -42.59 -15.51
CA LYS A 600 0.97 -41.34 -14.73
C LYS A 600 1.89 -41.51 -13.52
N HIS A 601 1.81 -42.65 -12.84
CA HIS A 601 2.68 -43.03 -11.71
C HIS A 601 4.17 -43.01 -12.06
N VAL A 602 4.57 -43.67 -13.16
CA VAL A 602 5.97 -43.68 -13.62
C VAL A 602 6.46 -42.27 -13.94
N ALA A 603 5.62 -41.43 -14.53
CA ALA A 603 5.97 -40.04 -14.80
C ALA A 603 6.14 -39.21 -13.51
N LEU A 604 5.30 -39.45 -12.50
CA LEU A 604 5.42 -38.86 -11.18
C LEU A 604 6.77 -39.24 -10.54
N GLN A 605 7.15 -40.52 -10.56
CA GLN A 605 8.43 -40.97 -10.00
C GLN A 605 9.61 -40.29 -10.69
N GLN A 606 9.59 -40.23 -12.03
CA GLN A 606 10.64 -39.55 -12.79
C GLN A 606 10.75 -38.05 -12.44
N ALA A 607 9.62 -37.34 -12.36
CA ALA A 607 9.61 -35.92 -12.03
C ALA A 607 10.06 -35.66 -10.58
N ALA A 608 9.62 -36.50 -9.63
CA ALA A 608 10.04 -36.41 -8.23
C ALA A 608 11.54 -36.67 -8.07
N ASN A 609 12.10 -37.68 -8.77
CA ASN A 609 13.54 -37.96 -8.76
C ASN A 609 14.34 -36.77 -9.31
N ILE A 610 13.96 -36.22 -10.46
CA ILE A 610 14.62 -35.05 -11.06
C ILE A 610 14.53 -33.83 -10.13
N PHE A 611 13.40 -33.63 -9.47
CA PHE A 611 13.23 -32.58 -8.48
C PHE A 611 14.21 -32.76 -7.32
N THR A 612 14.27 -33.96 -6.73
CA THR A 612 15.23 -34.29 -5.68
C THR A 612 16.63 -33.98 -6.17
N ASP A 613 17.08 -34.50 -7.32
CA ASP A 613 18.42 -34.28 -7.89
C ASP A 613 18.85 -32.81 -7.95
N LEU A 614 17.94 -31.89 -8.28
CA LEU A 614 18.25 -30.48 -8.44
C LEU A 614 18.16 -29.64 -7.16
N MET A 615 17.58 -30.19 -6.08
CA MET A 615 17.54 -29.53 -4.76
C MET A 615 18.95 -29.19 -4.24
N LEU A 616 19.05 -28.02 -3.62
CA LEU A 616 20.32 -27.39 -3.23
C LEU A 616 20.82 -27.91 -1.90
N GLU A 617 22.05 -28.47 -1.84
CA GLU A 617 22.78 -28.98 -0.65
C GLU A 617 21.95 -29.04 0.64
N GLY A 618 22.27 -28.48 1.81
CA GLY A 618 21.44 -28.60 3.05
C GLY A 618 19.96 -28.16 3.06
N ASP A 619 19.23 -28.18 1.94
CA ASP A 619 17.76 -28.22 1.91
C ASP A 619 17.27 -29.63 2.30
N GLY A 620 16.05 -29.71 2.82
CA GLY A 620 15.44 -30.95 3.27
C GLY A 620 14.33 -31.43 2.36
N VAL A 621 14.21 -32.74 2.14
CA VAL A 621 13.09 -33.36 1.40
C VAL A 621 12.39 -34.43 2.23
N GLY A 622 11.07 -34.34 2.32
CA GLY A 622 10.20 -35.35 2.91
C GLY A 622 9.20 -35.86 1.89
N ILE A 623 8.76 -37.11 2.05
CA ILE A 623 7.85 -37.77 1.12
C ILE A 623 6.59 -38.19 1.88
N VAL A 624 5.44 -37.71 1.41
CA VAL A 624 4.11 -38.15 1.83
C VAL A 624 3.45 -38.81 0.65
N ARG A 625 2.88 -40.00 0.87
CA ARG A 625 1.97 -40.62 -0.08
C ARG A 625 0.54 -40.37 0.36
N TYR A 626 -0.39 -40.31 -0.59
CA TYR A 626 -1.80 -40.32 -0.25
C TYR A 626 -2.65 -41.03 -1.31
N ASN A 627 -3.72 -41.67 -0.85
CA ASN A 627 -4.87 -42.13 -1.63
C ASN A 627 -6.13 -41.76 -0.84
N GLN A 628 -6.95 -42.71 -0.36
CA GLN A 628 -7.96 -42.43 0.67
C GLN A 628 -7.36 -42.15 2.06
N ASP A 629 -6.11 -42.55 2.29
CA ASP A 629 -5.36 -42.29 3.52
C ASP A 629 -4.00 -41.66 3.15
N ALA A 630 -3.51 -40.72 3.95
CA ALA A 630 -2.19 -40.14 3.82
C ALA A 630 -1.20 -40.73 4.84
N GLN A 631 0.06 -40.87 4.42
CA GLN A 631 1.13 -41.33 5.29
C GLN A 631 2.47 -40.73 4.90
N ALA A 632 3.22 -40.24 5.89
CA ALA A 632 4.65 -39.98 5.74
C ALA A 632 5.43 -41.25 5.42
N LEU A 633 5.97 -41.35 4.21
CA LEU A 633 6.91 -42.41 3.81
C LEU A 633 8.33 -42.12 4.28
N GLN A 634 8.71 -40.85 4.27
CA GLN A 634 10.04 -40.40 4.66
C GLN A 634 9.94 -39.08 5.42
N PRO A 635 10.54 -38.95 6.61
CA PRO A 635 10.66 -37.66 7.28
C PRO A 635 11.50 -36.69 6.43
N VAL A 636 11.56 -35.40 6.78
CA VAL A 636 12.43 -34.46 6.07
C VAL A 636 13.90 -34.83 6.30
N LEU A 637 14.59 -35.25 5.24
CA LEU A 637 16.01 -35.56 5.25
C LEU A 637 16.79 -34.41 4.61
N GLU A 638 17.83 -33.93 5.30
CA GLU A 638 18.76 -32.94 4.75
C GLU A 638 19.58 -33.56 3.62
N LEU A 639 19.65 -32.89 2.47
CA LEU A 639 20.38 -33.34 1.31
C LEU A 639 21.84 -32.87 1.33
N GLY A 640 22.73 -33.67 0.75
CA GLY A 640 24.14 -33.30 0.58
C GLY A 640 24.40 -32.60 -0.76
N ALA A 641 25.70 -32.43 -1.07
CA ALA A 641 26.20 -31.82 -2.29
C ALA A 641 25.94 -32.63 -3.58
N GLY A 642 25.23 -33.78 -3.49
CA GLY A 642 25.02 -34.73 -4.58
C GLY A 642 26.16 -35.74 -4.76
N GLY A 643 25.97 -36.64 -5.74
CA GLY A 643 26.91 -37.72 -6.04
C GLY A 643 26.78 -38.94 -5.11
N LEU A 644 27.69 -39.92 -5.27
CA LEU A 644 27.62 -41.22 -4.58
C LEU A 644 27.72 -41.13 -3.05
N SER A 645 28.27 -40.03 -2.52
CA SER A 645 28.41 -39.79 -1.08
C SER A 645 27.14 -39.21 -0.42
N ASP A 646 26.14 -38.80 -1.21
CA ASP A 646 24.90 -38.22 -0.69
C ASP A 646 23.87 -39.32 -0.36
N LEU A 647 24.05 -39.92 0.83
CA LEU A 647 23.24 -41.06 1.27
C LEU A 647 21.74 -40.73 1.38
N ASN A 648 21.40 -39.52 1.83
CA ASN A 648 20.00 -39.11 2.03
C ASN A 648 19.28 -38.87 0.71
N ARG A 649 19.98 -38.33 -0.29
CA ARG A 649 19.44 -38.21 -1.66
C ARG A 649 19.16 -39.58 -2.26
N ASN A 650 20.12 -40.50 -2.16
CA ASN A 650 19.95 -41.88 -2.63
C ASN A 650 18.80 -42.60 -1.90
N ALA A 651 18.68 -42.47 -0.58
CA ALA A 651 17.57 -43.02 0.19
C ALA A 651 16.21 -42.42 -0.23
N THR A 652 16.18 -41.16 -0.64
CA THR A 652 14.98 -40.52 -1.18
C THR A 652 14.60 -41.11 -2.54
N HIS A 653 15.57 -41.34 -3.43
CA HIS A 653 15.32 -42.06 -4.69
C HIS A 653 14.78 -43.48 -4.46
N ASP A 654 15.36 -44.22 -3.52
CA ASP A 654 14.90 -45.56 -3.16
C ASP A 654 13.45 -45.53 -2.64
N THR A 655 13.08 -44.50 -1.87
CA THR A 655 11.71 -44.31 -1.37
C THR A 655 10.73 -43.98 -2.50
N ILE A 656 11.10 -43.08 -3.41
CA ILE A 656 10.27 -42.69 -4.56
C ILE A 656 10.06 -43.89 -5.51
N ASN A 657 11.11 -44.67 -5.75
CA ASN A 657 11.09 -45.80 -6.67
C ASN A 657 10.58 -47.11 -6.04
N GLY A 658 10.32 -47.12 -4.73
CA GLY A 658 9.78 -48.26 -4.01
C GLY A 658 8.29 -48.49 -4.25
N THR A 659 7.77 -49.62 -3.78
CA THR A 659 6.35 -50.02 -3.90
C THR A 659 5.39 -49.18 -3.06
N GLY A 660 5.93 -48.25 -2.26
CA GLY A 660 5.15 -47.37 -1.38
C GLY A 660 4.21 -46.44 -2.15
N LEU A 661 4.49 -46.16 -3.41
CA LEU A 661 3.71 -45.28 -4.29
C LEU A 661 2.89 -46.03 -5.35
N ASP A 662 2.85 -47.37 -5.31
CA ASP A 662 2.11 -48.16 -6.30
C ASP A 662 0.62 -47.73 -6.37
N PRO A 663 0.02 -47.52 -7.55
CA PRO A 663 -1.34 -47.01 -7.67
C PRO A 663 -2.41 -47.94 -7.06
N GLN A 664 -3.22 -47.43 -6.14
CA GLN A 664 -4.36 -48.12 -5.54
C GLN A 664 -5.30 -47.17 -4.78
N GLY A 665 -6.58 -47.54 -4.69
CA GLY A 665 -7.54 -46.87 -3.82
C GLY A 665 -8.12 -45.57 -4.39
N ALA A 666 -8.80 -44.79 -3.53
CA ALA A 666 -9.48 -43.55 -3.87
C ALA A 666 -8.55 -42.32 -3.68
N THR A 667 -9.08 -41.11 -3.82
CA THR A 667 -8.30 -39.85 -3.84
C THR A 667 -8.81 -38.89 -2.74
N SER A 668 -7.96 -38.60 -1.76
CA SER A 668 -8.15 -37.62 -0.67
C SER A 668 -6.99 -36.62 -0.65
N ILE A 669 -7.13 -35.52 -1.38
CA ILE A 669 -6.08 -34.49 -1.47
C ILE A 669 -5.95 -33.75 -0.13
N GLY A 670 -7.07 -33.51 0.55
CA GLY A 670 -7.09 -32.89 1.88
C GLY A 670 -6.25 -33.64 2.91
N ASP A 671 -6.31 -34.97 2.93
CA ASP A 671 -5.52 -35.76 3.87
C ASP A 671 -4.02 -35.70 3.53
N GLY A 672 -3.67 -35.71 2.24
CA GLY A 672 -2.30 -35.50 1.78
C GLY A 672 -1.72 -34.14 2.22
N ILE A 673 -2.52 -33.06 2.12
CA ILE A 673 -2.11 -31.73 2.59
C ILE A 673 -1.94 -31.70 4.11
N PHE A 674 -2.85 -32.32 4.85
CA PHE A 674 -2.79 -32.36 6.32
C PHE A 674 -1.51 -33.05 6.81
N GLU A 675 -1.24 -34.25 6.29
CA GLU A 675 -0.06 -35.03 6.65
C GLU A 675 1.23 -34.36 6.17
N GLY A 676 1.25 -33.84 4.95
CA GLY A 676 2.38 -33.10 4.40
C GLY A 676 2.72 -31.84 5.20
N ARG A 677 1.72 -31.10 5.67
CA ARG A 677 1.94 -29.93 6.53
C ARG A 677 2.43 -30.36 7.91
N GLY A 678 1.85 -31.40 8.51
CA GLY A 678 2.32 -31.94 9.79
C GLY A 678 3.79 -32.39 9.74
N LEU A 679 4.19 -33.04 8.65
CA LEU A 679 5.58 -33.45 8.41
C LEU A 679 6.53 -32.25 8.30
N LEU A 680 6.11 -31.18 7.61
CA LEU A 680 6.88 -29.94 7.54
C LEU A 680 6.96 -29.23 8.88
N ASP A 681 5.85 -29.17 9.63
CA ASP A 681 5.80 -28.49 10.92
C ASP A 681 6.75 -29.15 11.93
N ALA A 682 6.86 -30.48 11.89
CA ALA A 682 7.83 -31.25 12.67
C ALA A 682 9.29 -31.09 12.22
N ALA A 683 9.54 -30.58 11.01
CA ALA A 683 10.89 -30.39 10.47
C ALA A 683 11.58 -29.13 11.05
N SER A 684 12.78 -29.32 11.58
CA SER A 684 13.67 -28.28 12.11
C SER A 684 15.12 -28.69 11.82
N PRO A 685 16.06 -27.77 11.52
CA PRO A 685 15.98 -26.30 11.57
C PRO A 685 15.96 -25.67 10.17
N TYR A 686 14.80 -25.63 9.51
CA TYR A 686 14.66 -25.04 8.17
C TYR A 686 13.96 -23.69 8.22
N ASP A 687 14.49 -22.70 7.50
CA ASP A 687 13.96 -21.32 7.47
C ASP A 687 12.64 -21.23 6.70
N VAL A 688 12.51 -22.03 5.63
CA VAL A 688 11.35 -22.04 4.74
C VAL A 688 10.75 -23.45 4.67
N LYS A 689 9.42 -23.55 4.64
CA LYS A 689 8.69 -24.82 4.55
C LYS A 689 7.73 -24.79 3.36
N SER A 690 8.01 -25.58 2.33
CA SER A 690 7.25 -25.62 1.08
C SER A 690 6.55 -26.96 0.90
N LEU A 691 5.28 -26.91 0.50
CA LEU A 691 4.44 -28.08 0.26
C LEU A 691 4.18 -28.20 -1.24
N VAL A 692 4.50 -29.34 -1.85
CA VAL A 692 4.25 -29.60 -3.28
C VAL A 692 3.28 -30.77 -3.40
N VAL A 693 2.06 -30.47 -3.83
CA VAL A 693 0.98 -31.44 -4.00
C VAL A 693 0.88 -31.81 -5.47
N LEU A 694 1.02 -33.10 -5.77
CA LEU A 694 0.78 -33.65 -7.10
C LEU A 694 -0.47 -34.53 -7.05
N THR A 695 -1.38 -34.35 -8.00
CA THR A 695 -2.59 -35.17 -8.14
C THR A 695 -2.97 -35.35 -9.61
N ASP A 696 -3.65 -36.45 -9.92
CA ASP A 696 -4.20 -36.72 -11.25
C ASP A 696 -5.72 -36.91 -11.27
N GLY A 697 -6.39 -36.63 -10.15
CA GLY A 697 -7.77 -37.04 -9.93
C GLY A 697 -8.67 -35.95 -9.33
N ILE A 698 -9.89 -36.38 -8.99
CA ILE A 698 -10.92 -35.58 -8.33
C ILE A 698 -11.09 -36.15 -6.92
N GLU A 699 -11.10 -35.29 -5.89
CA GLU A 699 -11.36 -35.75 -4.51
C GLU A 699 -12.69 -36.49 -4.41
N ASN A 700 -12.61 -37.76 -4.02
CA ASN A 700 -13.75 -38.65 -3.87
C ASN A 700 -13.76 -39.38 -2.52
N SER A 701 -12.76 -39.13 -1.65
CA SER A 701 -12.74 -39.59 -0.26
C SER A 701 -12.45 -38.42 0.71
N PRO A 702 -13.10 -38.34 1.88
CA PRO A 702 -12.64 -37.49 2.98
C PRO A 702 -11.22 -37.90 3.42
N ARG A 703 -10.39 -37.00 3.93
CA ARG A 703 -10.57 -35.55 4.19
C ARG A 703 -10.50 -34.71 2.90
N ARG A 704 -11.32 -33.65 2.79
CA ARG A 704 -11.37 -32.80 1.58
C ARG A 704 -10.48 -31.56 1.70
N ILE A 705 -10.14 -30.91 0.58
CA ILE A 705 -9.37 -29.65 0.56
C ILE A 705 -10.03 -28.55 1.41
N SER A 706 -11.37 -28.49 1.42
CA SER A 706 -12.13 -27.55 2.26
C SER A 706 -11.81 -27.68 3.75
N ASP A 707 -11.52 -28.90 4.21
CA ASP A 707 -11.31 -29.20 5.63
C ASP A 707 -9.90 -28.79 6.11
N VAL A 708 -8.99 -28.50 5.16
CA VAL A 708 -7.58 -28.15 5.40
C VAL A 708 -7.22 -26.77 4.88
N ALA A 709 -8.21 -25.92 4.57
CA ALA A 709 -7.99 -24.59 4.01
C ALA A 709 -7.00 -23.73 4.83
N ALA A 710 -7.00 -23.87 6.16
CA ALA A 710 -6.08 -23.14 7.06
C ALA A 710 -4.59 -23.57 6.94
N GLN A 711 -4.30 -24.73 6.33
CA GLN A 711 -2.94 -25.26 6.14
C GLN A 711 -2.34 -24.89 4.78
N ILE A 712 -3.13 -24.22 3.93
CA ILE A 712 -2.77 -23.77 2.58
C ILE A 712 -2.30 -22.31 2.68
N ASN A 713 -1.10 -22.05 2.16
CA ASN A 713 -0.45 -20.74 2.20
C ASN A 713 0.40 -20.48 0.96
N SER A 714 1.13 -19.37 0.94
CA SER A 714 1.94 -18.91 -0.21
C SER A 714 3.09 -19.82 -0.62
N ARG A 715 3.41 -20.83 0.18
CA ARG A 715 4.43 -21.84 -0.11
C ARG A 715 3.79 -23.20 -0.40
N THR A 716 2.54 -23.20 -0.85
CA THR A 716 1.81 -24.40 -1.28
C THR A 716 1.68 -24.40 -2.80
N TYR A 717 2.26 -25.42 -3.44
CA TYR A 717 2.29 -25.58 -4.89
C TYR A 717 1.45 -26.79 -5.29
N ALA A 718 0.72 -26.68 -6.40
CA ALA A 718 -0.12 -27.76 -6.91
C ALA A 718 0.20 -28.05 -8.38
N VAL A 719 0.47 -29.32 -8.68
CA VAL A 719 0.69 -29.81 -10.04
C VAL A 719 -0.42 -30.81 -10.36
N GLY A 720 -1.16 -30.55 -11.44
CA GLY A 720 -2.23 -31.41 -11.92
C GLY A 720 -1.78 -32.23 -13.12
N LEU A 721 -1.85 -33.56 -13.03
CA LEU A 721 -1.45 -34.48 -14.08
C LEU A 721 -2.67 -35.06 -14.79
N GLY A 722 -3.02 -34.55 -15.97
CA GLY A 722 -4.12 -35.09 -16.76
C GLY A 722 -4.89 -34.06 -17.57
N GLN A 723 -5.96 -34.51 -18.23
CA GLN A 723 -6.87 -33.62 -18.95
C GLN A 723 -7.75 -32.84 -17.95
N PRO A 724 -8.13 -31.57 -18.25
CA PRO A 724 -8.97 -30.75 -17.36
C PRO A 724 -10.31 -31.39 -16.95
N GLN A 725 -10.79 -32.36 -17.71
CA GLN A 725 -12.04 -33.09 -17.46
C GLN A 725 -11.88 -34.18 -16.39
N ASN A 726 -10.66 -34.65 -16.16
CA ASN A 726 -10.34 -35.79 -15.28
C ASN A 726 -9.65 -35.35 -13.98
N ILE A 727 -9.35 -34.05 -13.83
CA ILE A 727 -8.72 -33.47 -12.64
C ILE A 727 -9.58 -32.30 -12.12
N SER A 728 -9.60 -32.08 -10.80
CA SER A 728 -10.33 -30.95 -10.23
C SER A 728 -9.51 -29.65 -10.30
N VAL A 729 -9.51 -28.98 -11.45
CA VAL A 729 -8.85 -27.68 -11.64
C VAL A 729 -9.32 -26.63 -10.60
N PRO A 730 -10.63 -26.49 -10.28
CA PRO A 730 -11.07 -25.53 -9.25
C PRO A 730 -10.51 -25.83 -7.86
N ALA A 731 -10.41 -27.12 -7.49
CA ALA A 731 -9.86 -27.52 -6.21
C ALA A 731 -8.33 -27.29 -6.15
N LEU A 732 -7.62 -27.53 -7.25
CA LEU A 732 -6.19 -27.22 -7.36
C LEU A 732 -5.91 -25.71 -7.37
N GLN A 733 -6.84 -24.91 -7.88
CA GLN A 733 -6.77 -23.45 -7.79
C GLN A 733 -7.05 -22.97 -6.36
N THR A 734 -7.86 -23.68 -5.56
CA THR A 734 -7.99 -23.39 -4.11
C THR A 734 -6.66 -23.63 -3.37
N ILE A 735 -5.90 -24.64 -3.79
CA ILE A 735 -4.58 -24.95 -3.20
C ILE A 735 -3.53 -23.87 -3.55
N SER A 736 -3.55 -23.31 -4.76
CA SER A 736 -2.45 -22.47 -5.27
C SER A 736 -2.82 -21.00 -5.55
N GLY A 737 -4.03 -20.74 -6.07
CA GLY A 737 -4.45 -19.52 -6.77
C GLY A 737 -4.88 -18.33 -5.93
N ASN A 738 -5.05 -18.46 -4.61
CA ASN A 738 -5.31 -17.30 -3.72
C ASN A 738 -4.16 -17.01 -2.75
N ASN A 739 -3.11 -17.83 -2.79
CA ASN A 739 -2.05 -17.77 -1.80
C ASN A 739 -0.69 -17.38 -2.38
N GLY A 740 -0.50 -17.34 -3.70
CA GLY A 740 0.79 -17.00 -4.33
C GLY A 740 1.64 -18.22 -4.75
N GLY A 741 1.07 -19.43 -4.66
CA GLY A 741 1.54 -20.61 -5.38
C GLY A 741 1.05 -20.59 -6.83
N TYR A 742 1.48 -21.57 -7.64
CA TYR A 742 1.07 -21.67 -9.05
C TYR A 742 0.41 -23.02 -9.32
N LEU A 743 -0.63 -23.00 -10.17
CA LEU A 743 -1.27 -24.17 -10.74
C LEU A 743 -0.64 -24.48 -12.10
N LEU A 744 -0.13 -25.69 -12.25
CA LEU A 744 0.40 -26.17 -13.52
C LEU A 744 -0.34 -27.45 -13.92
N VAL A 745 -1.11 -27.37 -15.01
CA VAL A 745 -1.85 -28.51 -15.57
C VAL A 745 -1.12 -29.02 -16.82
N THR A 746 -0.84 -30.32 -16.87
CA THR A 746 -0.09 -30.91 -18.00
C THR A 746 -0.94 -31.07 -19.26
N GLY A 747 -2.26 -31.26 -19.12
CA GLY A 747 -3.10 -31.75 -20.22
C GLY A 747 -2.74 -33.19 -20.61
N ALA A 748 -3.19 -33.64 -21.78
CA ALA A 748 -2.77 -34.91 -22.36
C ALA A 748 -1.28 -34.84 -22.75
N ILE A 749 -0.48 -35.82 -22.32
CA ILE A 749 0.93 -35.88 -22.70
C ILE A 749 1.08 -36.68 -23.99
N THR A 750 1.81 -36.11 -24.92
CA THR A 750 2.12 -36.61 -26.26
C THR A 750 3.64 -36.66 -26.43
N ALA A 751 4.10 -37.18 -27.57
CA ALA A 751 5.51 -37.21 -27.91
C ALA A 751 6.18 -35.81 -27.87
N ASP A 752 5.42 -34.74 -28.12
CA ASP A 752 5.92 -33.36 -28.28
C ASP A 752 6.04 -32.59 -26.96
N ASN A 753 5.36 -33.04 -25.89
CA ASN A 753 5.35 -32.39 -24.57
C ASN A 753 5.71 -33.36 -23.43
N ARG A 754 6.50 -34.40 -23.73
CA ARG A 754 6.87 -35.48 -22.78
C ARG A 754 7.60 -35.02 -21.51
N PHE A 755 8.30 -33.88 -21.55
CA PHE A 755 9.04 -33.33 -20.41
C PHE A 755 8.21 -32.34 -19.56
N LEU A 756 6.93 -32.14 -19.89
CA LEU A 756 6.14 -31.05 -19.32
C LEU A 756 5.99 -31.16 -17.80
N LEU A 757 5.77 -32.37 -17.27
CA LEU A 757 5.68 -32.58 -15.83
C LEU A 757 7.01 -32.25 -15.13
N GLN A 758 8.13 -32.69 -15.71
CA GLN A 758 9.46 -32.38 -15.20
C GLN A 758 9.72 -30.87 -15.20
N LYS A 759 9.41 -30.17 -16.30
CA LYS A 759 9.53 -28.70 -16.40
C LYS A 759 8.72 -27.97 -15.33
N TYR A 760 7.51 -28.44 -15.01
CA TYR A 760 6.70 -27.87 -13.94
C TYR A 760 7.35 -28.05 -12.56
N PHE A 761 7.91 -29.23 -12.27
CA PHE A 761 8.68 -29.45 -11.05
C PHE A 761 9.91 -28.54 -10.98
N LEU A 762 10.62 -28.35 -12.09
CA LEU A 762 11.76 -27.42 -12.16
C LEU A 762 11.33 -25.97 -11.89
N GLN A 763 10.18 -25.56 -12.40
CA GLN A 763 9.64 -24.22 -12.15
C GLN A 763 9.20 -24.04 -10.70
N VAL A 764 8.58 -25.05 -10.09
CA VAL A 764 8.25 -25.06 -8.66
C VAL A 764 9.54 -24.95 -7.85
N LEU A 765 10.57 -25.73 -8.19
CA LEU A 765 11.87 -25.66 -7.54
C LEU A 765 12.51 -24.28 -7.67
N ALA A 766 12.45 -23.66 -8.85
CA ALA A 766 12.91 -22.29 -9.05
C ALA A 766 12.13 -21.27 -8.19
N GLY A 767 10.82 -21.46 -8.03
CA GLY A 767 10.01 -20.65 -7.10
C GLY A 767 10.40 -20.85 -5.64
N ILE A 768 10.73 -22.08 -5.24
CA ILE A 768 11.19 -22.42 -3.89
C ILE A 768 12.57 -21.81 -3.61
N SER A 769 13.52 -21.96 -4.54
CA SER A 769 14.89 -21.45 -4.41
C SER A 769 15.06 -19.97 -4.78
N ASN A 770 13.97 -19.31 -5.19
CA ASN A 770 13.95 -17.93 -5.67
C ASN A 770 14.96 -17.70 -6.81
N ALA A 771 14.90 -18.59 -7.81
CA ALA A 771 15.62 -18.54 -9.08
C ALA A 771 14.66 -18.16 -10.22
N GLU A 772 15.23 -17.61 -11.29
CA GLU A 772 14.52 -17.05 -12.43
C GLU A 772 14.72 -17.90 -13.67
N VAL A 773 13.66 -18.19 -14.41
CA VAL A 773 13.79 -18.96 -15.66
C VAL A 773 14.22 -18.01 -16.77
N VAL A 774 15.37 -18.30 -17.40
CA VAL A 774 15.97 -17.49 -18.46
C VAL A 774 15.55 -18.00 -19.84
N LEU A 775 15.50 -19.32 -20.00
CA LEU A 775 15.28 -19.97 -21.29
C LEU A 775 14.80 -21.41 -21.11
N ASP A 776 13.81 -21.84 -21.91
CA ASP A 776 13.26 -23.22 -21.90
C ASP A 776 12.89 -23.78 -23.32
N PRO A 777 13.87 -24.19 -24.16
CA PRO A 777 13.61 -24.78 -25.48
C PRO A 777 13.58 -26.31 -25.48
N ASP A 778 12.80 -26.86 -26.40
CA ASP A 778 12.72 -28.30 -26.72
C ASP A 778 13.38 -28.59 -28.08
N GLY A 779 13.87 -29.82 -28.29
CA GLY A 779 14.39 -30.26 -29.57
C GLY A 779 14.69 -31.75 -29.67
N GLU A 780 15.12 -32.20 -30.86
CA GLU A 780 15.59 -33.57 -31.08
C GLU A 780 17.03 -33.57 -31.64
N LEU A 781 17.93 -34.29 -30.97
CA LEU A 781 19.31 -34.47 -31.42
C LEU A 781 19.39 -35.59 -32.46
N THR A 782 20.12 -35.35 -33.53
CA THR A 782 20.43 -36.36 -34.55
C THR A 782 21.94 -36.63 -34.60
N VAL A 783 22.32 -37.84 -35.02
CA VAL A 783 23.73 -38.27 -35.02
C VAL A 783 24.58 -37.33 -35.90
N GLY A 784 25.63 -36.74 -35.31
CA GLY A 784 26.56 -35.84 -35.99
C GLY A 784 26.10 -34.38 -36.08
N ALA A 785 24.92 -34.04 -35.59
CA ALA A 785 24.45 -32.66 -35.45
C ALA A 785 24.89 -32.07 -34.09
N VAL A 786 25.31 -30.81 -34.11
CA VAL A 786 25.66 -30.05 -32.91
C VAL A 786 24.63 -28.94 -32.74
N HIS A 787 23.83 -29.00 -31.68
CA HIS A 787 22.88 -27.95 -31.35
C HIS A 787 23.58 -26.92 -30.47
N ARG A 788 23.63 -25.67 -30.94
CA ARG A 788 24.23 -24.53 -30.23
C ARG A 788 23.11 -23.59 -29.81
N ILE A 789 22.71 -23.66 -28.54
CA ILE A 789 21.52 -23.00 -27.99
C ILE A 789 21.97 -21.75 -27.21
N PRO A 790 21.69 -20.52 -27.68
CA PRO A 790 22.09 -19.31 -26.99
C PRO A 790 21.15 -19.00 -25.81
N PHE A 791 21.70 -18.57 -24.68
CA PHE A 791 20.96 -18.00 -23.56
C PHE A 791 21.66 -16.75 -23.03
N GLN A 792 20.88 -15.78 -22.55
CA GLN A 792 21.39 -14.46 -22.16
C GLN A 792 21.52 -14.35 -20.64
N LEU A 793 22.73 -14.11 -20.17
CA LEU A 793 23.01 -13.75 -18.77
C LEU A 793 23.47 -12.29 -18.69
N THR A 794 23.48 -11.76 -17.47
CA THR A 794 23.71 -10.34 -17.15
C THR A 794 24.65 -10.19 -15.96
N ASP A 795 25.13 -8.97 -15.75
CA ASP A 795 25.80 -8.52 -14.53
C ASP A 795 24.98 -8.71 -13.23
N ALA A 796 23.66 -8.80 -13.34
CA ALA A 796 22.76 -9.06 -12.22
C ALA A 796 22.56 -10.54 -11.89
N ASP A 797 23.10 -11.46 -12.70
CA ASP A 797 23.06 -12.90 -12.46
C ASP A 797 24.31 -13.34 -11.67
N SER A 798 24.11 -13.85 -10.46
CA SER A 798 25.19 -14.30 -9.58
C SER A 798 25.40 -15.82 -9.60
N GLY A 799 24.50 -16.55 -10.26
CA GLY A 799 24.69 -17.96 -10.57
C GLY A 799 23.71 -18.46 -11.62
N VAL A 800 23.99 -19.64 -12.19
CA VAL A 800 23.16 -20.26 -13.22
C VAL A 800 23.12 -21.78 -13.05
N ASP A 801 21.92 -22.34 -13.19
CA ASP A 801 21.68 -23.76 -13.39
C ASP A 801 21.30 -23.99 -14.86
N VAL A 802 22.11 -24.76 -15.59
CA VAL A 802 21.82 -25.15 -16.98
C VAL A 802 21.46 -26.63 -16.98
N VAL A 803 20.17 -26.92 -17.09
CA VAL A 803 19.58 -28.25 -16.93
C VAL A 803 19.21 -28.84 -18.29
N LEU A 804 19.67 -30.05 -18.55
CA LEU A 804 19.32 -30.83 -19.73
C LEU A 804 18.47 -32.03 -19.32
N LEU A 805 17.21 -32.04 -19.75
CA LEU A 805 16.32 -33.19 -19.62
C LEU A 805 16.39 -34.02 -20.91
N THR A 806 16.72 -35.31 -20.79
CA THR A 806 16.78 -36.24 -21.92
C THR A 806 16.69 -37.68 -21.40
N PRO A 807 16.06 -38.63 -22.13
CA PRO A 807 15.91 -40.00 -21.63
C PRO A 807 17.25 -40.74 -21.45
N ARG A 808 18.31 -40.28 -22.11
CA ARG A 808 19.65 -40.89 -22.09
C ARG A 808 20.73 -39.80 -21.95
N PRO A 809 20.91 -39.21 -20.76
CA PRO A 809 21.93 -38.18 -20.56
C PRO A 809 23.35 -38.75 -20.70
N ASP A 810 23.52 -40.07 -20.53
CA ASP A 810 24.78 -40.80 -20.69
C ASP A 810 25.31 -40.85 -22.15
N VAL A 811 24.49 -40.49 -23.13
CA VAL A 811 24.86 -40.46 -24.56
C VAL A 811 24.74 -39.06 -25.19
N VAL A 812 24.70 -38.01 -24.36
CA VAL A 812 24.77 -36.62 -24.81
C VAL A 812 26.05 -35.95 -24.31
N ASP A 813 26.89 -35.47 -25.22
CA ASP A 813 28.01 -34.58 -24.88
C ASP A 813 27.43 -33.17 -24.72
N PHE A 814 27.33 -32.76 -23.45
CA PHE A 814 26.78 -31.48 -23.01
C PHE A 814 27.92 -30.60 -22.49
N ARG A 815 28.17 -29.49 -23.17
CA ARG A 815 29.19 -28.48 -22.79
C ARG A 815 28.59 -27.08 -22.78
N LEU A 816 29.19 -26.17 -22.02
CA LEU A 816 28.83 -24.75 -22.04
C LEU A 816 29.90 -23.93 -22.73
N GLN A 817 29.51 -22.88 -23.43
CA GLN A 817 30.39 -21.88 -24.02
C GLN A 817 30.14 -20.52 -23.38
N THR A 818 31.19 -19.90 -22.85
CA THR A 818 31.14 -18.54 -22.28
C THR A 818 30.99 -17.48 -23.38
N PRO A 819 30.60 -16.24 -23.05
CA PRO A 819 30.49 -15.14 -24.02
C PRO A 819 31.80 -14.86 -24.75
N ASN A 820 32.94 -15.07 -24.08
CA ASN A 820 34.28 -14.95 -24.65
C ASN A 820 34.73 -16.18 -25.46
N GLY A 821 33.87 -17.18 -25.65
CA GLY A 821 34.08 -18.34 -26.50
C GLY A 821 34.83 -19.51 -25.86
N LEU A 822 35.13 -19.44 -24.55
CA LEU A 822 35.75 -20.53 -23.80
C LEU A 822 34.75 -21.65 -23.52
N LEU A 823 35.22 -22.89 -23.41
CA LEU A 823 34.35 -24.04 -23.11
C LEU A 823 34.47 -24.46 -21.64
N ILE A 824 33.35 -24.87 -21.07
CA ILE A 824 33.25 -25.52 -19.76
C ILE A 824 32.87 -26.96 -20.00
N GLU A 825 33.77 -27.86 -19.62
CA GLU A 825 33.62 -29.29 -19.78
C GLU A 825 33.17 -29.95 -18.48
N PRO A 826 32.46 -31.08 -18.54
CA PRO A 826 31.97 -31.76 -17.34
C PRO A 826 33.06 -32.04 -16.30
N TRP A 827 34.23 -32.59 -16.71
CA TRP A 827 35.34 -32.87 -15.80
C TRP A 827 35.85 -31.62 -15.08
N ARG A 828 35.89 -30.47 -15.78
CA ARG A 828 36.35 -29.20 -15.20
C ARG A 828 35.35 -28.66 -14.20
N ALA A 829 34.06 -28.70 -14.54
CA ALA A 829 32.99 -28.30 -13.63
C ALA A 829 32.92 -29.17 -12.37
N GLN A 830 33.44 -30.40 -12.41
CA GLN A 830 33.58 -31.27 -11.22
C GLN A 830 34.81 -30.95 -10.38
N ALA A 831 35.86 -30.36 -10.97
CA ALA A 831 37.11 -30.03 -10.28
C ALA A 831 37.11 -28.63 -9.63
N GLU A 832 36.32 -27.69 -10.15
CA GLU A 832 36.29 -26.30 -9.71
C GLU A 832 35.29 -26.08 -8.56
N PRO A 833 35.67 -25.45 -7.43
CA PRO A 833 34.75 -25.22 -6.30
C PRO A 833 33.51 -24.39 -6.64
N ALA A 834 33.62 -23.48 -7.62
CA ALA A 834 32.55 -22.59 -8.08
C ALA A 834 31.58 -23.24 -9.10
N MET A 835 31.80 -24.51 -9.45
CA MET A 835 31.00 -25.22 -10.45
C MET A 835 30.60 -26.60 -9.94
N ARG A 836 29.51 -27.15 -10.47
CA ARG A 836 29.12 -28.55 -10.32
C ARG A 836 28.62 -29.06 -11.66
N TYR A 837 28.91 -30.31 -11.97
CA TYR A 837 28.24 -31.05 -13.03
C TYR A 837 27.76 -32.39 -12.50
N VAL A 838 26.45 -32.61 -12.60
CA VAL A 838 25.76 -33.80 -12.09
C VAL A 838 25.02 -34.49 -13.24
N THR A 839 25.01 -35.81 -13.22
CA THR A 839 24.27 -36.64 -14.18
C THR A 839 23.46 -37.66 -13.39
N GLY A 840 22.14 -37.60 -13.55
CA GLY A 840 21.16 -38.51 -12.95
C GLY A 840 20.37 -39.27 -14.01
N GLU A 841 19.32 -39.97 -13.59
CA GLU A 841 18.43 -40.66 -14.52
C GLU A 841 17.48 -39.64 -15.19
N GLY A 842 17.63 -39.44 -16.49
CA GLY A 842 16.78 -38.52 -17.25
C GLY A 842 17.22 -37.04 -17.23
N VAL A 843 18.27 -36.70 -16.48
CA VAL A 843 18.77 -35.32 -16.33
C VAL A 843 20.29 -35.23 -16.25
N SER A 844 20.87 -34.19 -16.83
CA SER A 844 22.22 -33.71 -16.50
C SER A 844 22.22 -32.19 -16.38
N TYR A 845 23.02 -31.63 -15.48
CA TYR A 845 23.03 -30.18 -15.29
C TYR A 845 24.36 -29.62 -14.83
N TYR A 846 24.58 -28.36 -15.18
CA TYR A 846 25.61 -27.50 -14.60
C TYR A 846 25.00 -26.59 -13.55
N ARG A 847 25.70 -26.38 -12.43
CA ARG A 847 25.42 -25.31 -11.47
C ARG A 847 26.69 -24.49 -11.29
N ILE A 848 26.63 -23.19 -11.56
CA ILE A 848 27.80 -22.32 -11.67
C ILE A 848 27.57 -21.03 -10.89
N THR A 849 28.52 -20.67 -10.02
CA THR A 849 28.61 -19.34 -9.40
C THR A 849 29.26 -18.36 -10.36
N LEU A 850 28.68 -17.17 -10.55
CA LEU A 850 29.16 -16.13 -11.45
C LEU A 850 29.67 -14.90 -10.66
N PRO A 851 30.66 -14.14 -11.19
CA PRO A 851 31.44 -14.41 -12.39
C PRO A 851 32.36 -15.63 -12.26
N ILE A 852 32.64 -16.32 -13.37
CA ILE A 852 33.66 -17.38 -13.41
C ILE A 852 34.99 -16.86 -13.96
N GLN A 853 36.08 -17.46 -13.50
CA GLN A 853 37.42 -17.16 -13.98
C GLN A 853 38.07 -18.40 -14.60
N LEU A 854 37.92 -18.58 -15.92
CA LEU A 854 38.54 -19.72 -16.62
C LEU A 854 40.01 -19.45 -17.01
N ARG A 855 40.43 -18.19 -17.02
CA ARG A 855 41.80 -17.72 -17.25
C ARG A 855 42.15 -16.62 -16.23
N PRO A 856 43.42 -16.48 -15.83
CA PRO A 856 43.85 -15.39 -14.96
C PRO A 856 43.37 -14.03 -15.46
N ASP A 857 42.84 -13.22 -14.55
CA ASP A 857 42.30 -11.86 -14.74
C ASP A 857 41.23 -11.71 -15.83
N ARG A 858 40.53 -12.79 -16.20
CA ARG A 858 39.42 -12.77 -17.16
C ARG A 858 38.17 -13.40 -16.55
N PHE A 859 37.16 -12.58 -16.35
CA PHE A 859 35.89 -12.96 -15.74
C PHE A 859 34.78 -13.02 -16.80
N ASP A 860 34.01 -14.11 -16.79
CA ASP A 860 32.81 -14.29 -17.62
C ASP A 860 31.57 -14.28 -16.71
N GLN A 861 30.63 -13.38 -16.97
CA GLN A 861 29.34 -13.26 -16.25
C GLN A 861 28.22 -12.89 -17.23
N GLY A 862 28.10 -11.60 -17.55
CA GLY A 862 27.12 -11.07 -18.50
C GLY A 862 27.47 -11.40 -19.95
N GLY A 863 26.44 -11.58 -20.78
CA GLY A 863 26.57 -11.83 -22.21
C GLY A 863 25.81 -13.06 -22.71
N THR A 864 26.02 -13.39 -23.98
CA THR A 864 25.38 -14.54 -24.62
C THR A 864 26.22 -15.81 -24.42
N TRP A 865 25.71 -16.69 -23.58
CA TRP A 865 26.25 -18.03 -23.36
C TRP A 865 25.62 -19.02 -24.33
N HIS A 866 26.27 -20.17 -24.54
CA HIS A 866 25.68 -21.23 -25.37
C HIS A 866 25.76 -22.60 -24.69
N ALA A 867 24.66 -23.35 -24.70
CA ALA A 867 24.69 -24.78 -24.45
C ALA A 867 24.99 -25.51 -25.76
N LEU A 868 26.00 -26.37 -25.75
CA LEU A 868 26.41 -27.19 -26.90
C LEU A 868 26.02 -28.63 -26.62
N LEU A 869 25.17 -29.19 -27.49
CA LEU A 869 24.64 -30.55 -27.36
C LEU A 869 24.94 -31.36 -28.63
N THR A 870 25.52 -32.55 -28.46
CA THR A 870 25.68 -33.54 -29.55
C THR A 870 25.53 -34.96 -28.99
N ILE A 871 25.18 -35.92 -29.85
CA ILE A 871 25.22 -37.34 -29.46
C ILE A 871 26.68 -37.76 -29.28
N GLY A 872 27.03 -38.17 -28.07
CA GLY A 872 28.40 -38.46 -27.62
C GLY A 872 28.44 -38.73 -26.13
N ARG A 873 29.48 -39.39 -25.61
CA ARG A 873 29.59 -39.58 -24.16
C ARG A 873 29.99 -38.26 -23.48
N PRO A 874 29.42 -37.92 -22.32
CA PRO A 874 29.88 -36.79 -21.51
C PRO A 874 31.38 -36.92 -21.18
N HIS A 875 32.14 -35.84 -21.32
CA HIS A 875 33.58 -35.81 -21.03
C HIS A 875 33.83 -35.52 -19.54
N THR A 876 33.67 -36.55 -18.71
CA THR A 876 33.77 -36.45 -17.23
C THR A 876 35.16 -36.75 -16.66
N GLU A 877 36.10 -37.25 -17.46
CA GLU A 877 37.47 -37.55 -17.04
C GLU A 877 38.49 -36.70 -17.79
N ARG A 878 39.52 -36.20 -17.10
CA ARG A 878 40.61 -35.46 -17.74
C ARG A 878 41.58 -36.44 -18.43
N THR A 879 41.86 -36.20 -19.71
CA THR A 879 42.80 -36.95 -20.55
C THR A 879 44.08 -36.16 -20.81
N ALA A 880 45.12 -36.82 -21.34
CA ALA A 880 46.40 -36.18 -21.67
C ALA A 880 46.31 -35.21 -22.87
N ASP A 881 45.28 -35.35 -23.70
CA ASP A 881 45.02 -34.48 -24.85
C ASP A 881 44.23 -33.21 -24.44
N ASP A 882 43.74 -33.15 -23.20
CA ASP A 882 43.01 -32.00 -22.66
C ASP A 882 44.00 -30.89 -22.29
N SER A 883 44.11 -29.88 -23.16
CA SER A 883 44.79 -28.61 -22.84
C SER A 883 44.10 -27.90 -21.67
N ASP A 884 44.74 -26.86 -21.07
CA ASP A 884 44.15 -26.05 -19.99
C ASP A 884 42.93 -25.22 -20.47
N GLY A 885 41.85 -25.92 -20.82
CA GLY A 885 40.48 -25.43 -20.78
C GLY A 885 39.72 -25.27 -22.09
N VAL A 886 40.13 -25.80 -23.26
CA VAL A 886 39.26 -25.74 -24.45
C VAL A 886 39.53 -26.88 -25.46
N ASP A 887 38.77 -27.99 -25.39
CA ASP A 887 38.67 -28.90 -26.55
C ASP A 887 37.57 -28.41 -27.51
N LEU A 888 38.00 -27.81 -28.62
CA LEU A 888 37.11 -27.31 -29.68
C LEU A 888 36.54 -28.44 -30.57
N SER A 889 36.77 -29.72 -30.27
CA SER A 889 36.31 -30.85 -31.10
C SER A 889 34.81 -30.82 -31.38
N ILE A 890 34.00 -30.45 -30.39
CA ILE A 890 32.54 -30.32 -30.52
C ILE A 890 32.14 -29.27 -31.57
N LEU A 891 32.96 -28.24 -31.78
CA LEU A 891 32.73 -27.20 -32.80
C LEU A 891 33.21 -27.60 -34.21
N ARG A 892 33.90 -28.73 -34.36
CA ARG A 892 34.39 -29.26 -35.66
C ARG A 892 33.39 -30.17 -36.37
N GLY A 893 32.24 -30.48 -35.76
CA GLY A 893 31.09 -31.14 -36.42
C GLY A 893 30.57 -30.29 -37.59
N ARG A 894 30.04 -30.93 -38.65
CA ARG A 894 29.66 -30.25 -39.91
C ARG A 894 28.67 -29.09 -39.69
N ALA A 895 29.19 -27.86 -39.59
CA ALA A 895 28.39 -26.64 -39.67
C ALA A 895 27.89 -26.40 -41.12
N PRO A 896 26.66 -25.91 -41.34
CA PRO A 896 26.27 -25.34 -42.62
C PRO A 896 27.15 -24.13 -42.94
N ARG A 897 27.70 -24.04 -44.15
CA ARG A 897 28.52 -22.91 -44.61
C ARG A 897 27.70 -21.62 -44.66
N SER A 898 28.05 -20.62 -43.83
CA SER A 898 27.64 -19.22 -44.00
C SER A 898 28.79 -18.39 -44.58
N ALA A 899 28.47 -17.56 -45.58
CA ALA A 899 29.38 -16.68 -46.33
C ALA A 899 29.97 -15.51 -45.47
N PRO A 900 31.01 -14.78 -45.95
CA PRO A 900 31.77 -13.83 -45.14
C PRO A 900 30.99 -12.55 -44.78
N PRO A 901 31.38 -11.84 -43.69
CA PRO A 901 30.61 -10.72 -43.17
C PRO A 901 30.87 -9.43 -43.95
N GLN A 902 29.80 -8.74 -44.36
CA GLN A 902 29.84 -7.31 -44.65
C GLN A 902 29.26 -6.55 -43.46
N GLN A 903 30.02 -5.55 -43.02
CA GLN A 903 29.68 -4.62 -41.95
C GLN A 903 28.38 -3.87 -42.25
N ARG A 904 27.44 -3.85 -41.30
CA ARG A 904 26.54 -2.72 -40.98
C ARG A 904 25.84 -2.94 -39.61
N PRO A 905 25.46 -1.86 -38.91
CA PRO A 905 25.14 -1.91 -37.48
C PRO A 905 23.64 -2.11 -37.18
N PHE A 906 23.35 -2.77 -36.05
CA PHE A 906 22.05 -2.91 -35.38
C PHE A 906 20.88 -3.50 -36.19
N GLU A 907 20.77 -4.83 -36.21
CA GLU A 907 19.50 -5.54 -36.47
C GLU A 907 19.27 -6.66 -35.42
N PHE A 908 18.65 -6.31 -34.29
CA PHE A 908 18.25 -7.26 -33.24
C PHE A 908 16.91 -7.96 -33.52
N GLN A 909 16.34 -7.81 -34.73
CA GLN A 909 14.95 -8.23 -35.04
C GLN A 909 14.80 -9.44 -35.97
N ARG A 910 15.88 -10.05 -36.48
CA ARG A 910 15.77 -11.19 -37.43
C ARG A 910 16.31 -12.54 -36.95
N ALA A 911 16.92 -12.63 -35.78
CA ALA A 911 17.37 -13.92 -35.24
C ALA A 911 16.26 -14.74 -34.56
N PHE A 912 15.09 -14.14 -34.29
CA PHE A 912 13.96 -14.81 -33.63
C PHE A 912 12.88 -15.36 -34.58
N ALA A 913 13.03 -15.16 -35.89
CA ALA A 913 12.02 -15.56 -36.88
C ALA A 913 12.32 -16.88 -37.62
N VAL A 914 13.37 -17.63 -37.24
CA VAL A 914 13.72 -18.91 -37.87
C VAL A 914 13.69 -20.04 -36.83
N ALA A 915 12.50 -20.31 -36.29
CA ALA A 915 12.21 -21.55 -35.57
C ALA A 915 10.81 -22.13 -35.86
N ASN A 916 9.96 -21.43 -36.63
CA ASN A 916 8.63 -21.91 -36.99
C ASN A 916 8.49 -22.05 -38.51
N GLN A 917 8.83 -23.22 -39.04
CA GLN A 917 8.21 -23.74 -40.26
C GLN A 917 7.44 -25.02 -39.90
N PRO A 918 6.19 -25.18 -40.36
CA PRO A 918 5.45 -26.42 -40.15
C PRO A 918 5.99 -27.50 -41.09
N ALA A 919 6.44 -28.62 -40.54
CA ALA A 919 6.81 -29.79 -41.33
C ALA A 919 5.55 -30.53 -41.78
N VAL A 920 5.23 -30.42 -43.07
CA VAL A 920 4.30 -31.32 -43.77
C VAL A 920 5.08 -32.53 -44.26
N GLY A 921 4.58 -33.73 -43.97
CA GLY A 921 4.90 -34.94 -44.73
C GLY A 921 5.61 -36.03 -43.93
N ASP A 922 4.82 -37.03 -43.56
CA ASP A 922 5.22 -38.33 -43.07
C ASP A 922 6.31 -38.98 -43.97
N GLN A 923 7.49 -39.26 -43.41
CA GLN A 923 8.48 -40.20 -43.96
C GLN A 923 9.17 -41.00 -42.83
N PRO A 924 9.39 -42.32 -43.03
CA PRO A 924 9.85 -43.20 -41.97
C PRO A 924 11.39 -43.18 -41.82
N GLY A 925 11.88 -43.11 -40.58
CA GLY A 925 13.14 -43.75 -40.19
C GLY A 925 14.38 -42.87 -39.96
N ARG A 926 14.30 -41.87 -39.07
CA ARG A 926 15.45 -41.45 -38.23
C ARG A 926 14.95 -41.06 -36.84
N ARG A 927 15.11 -41.94 -35.84
CA ARG A 927 14.80 -41.64 -34.44
C ARG A 927 15.83 -40.65 -33.89
N GLY A 928 15.45 -39.38 -33.70
CA GLY A 928 16.23 -38.42 -32.92
C GLY A 928 16.14 -38.71 -31.42
N LEU A 929 17.13 -38.24 -30.65
CA LEU A 929 17.09 -38.27 -29.18
C LEU A 929 16.45 -36.96 -28.69
N PRO A 930 15.24 -36.98 -28.12
CA PRO A 930 14.57 -35.78 -27.65
C PRO A 930 15.29 -35.21 -26.42
N TYR A 931 15.29 -33.88 -26.32
CA TYR A 931 15.80 -33.16 -25.16
C TYR A 931 14.96 -31.91 -24.86
N SER A 932 15.02 -31.45 -23.62
CA SER A 932 14.63 -30.11 -23.20
C SER A 932 15.78 -29.46 -22.44
N LEU A 933 16.10 -28.21 -22.76
CA LEU A 933 17.05 -27.41 -22.02
C LEU A 933 16.29 -26.41 -21.16
N VAL A 934 16.60 -26.32 -19.87
CA VAL A 934 16.04 -25.33 -18.95
C VAL A 934 17.19 -24.57 -18.30
N VAL A 935 17.15 -23.24 -18.36
CA VAL A 935 18.17 -22.38 -17.75
C VAL A 935 17.52 -21.58 -16.63
N HIS A 936 17.99 -21.79 -15.40
CA HIS A 936 17.63 -20.95 -14.26
C HIS A 936 18.80 -20.04 -13.89
N SER A 937 18.55 -18.78 -13.59
CA SER A 937 19.56 -17.90 -13.01
C SER A 937 19.17 -17.46 -11.60
N TYR A 938 20.17 -17.41 -10.72
CA TYR A 938 20.05 -16.73 -9.43
C TYR A 938 20.33 -15.26 -9.70
N SER A 939 19.25 -14.51 -9.90
CA SER A 939 19.32 -13.14 -10.41
C SER A 939 18.74 -12.14 -9.44
N ASN A 940 19.26 -10.94 -9.51
CA ASN A 940 18.58 -9.79 -8.93
C ASN A 940 17.46 -9.26 -9.85
N VAL A 941 17.41 -9.66 -11.13
CA VAL A 941 16.30 -9.33 -12.03
C VAL A 941 15.22 -10.40 -11.97
N SER A 942 14.03 -10.06 -11.46
CA SER A 942 12.90 -10.97 -11.24
C SER A 942 11.71 -10.68 -12.14
N LEU A 943 11.16 -11.71 -12.78
CA LEU A 943 9.90 -11.68 -13.53
C LEU A 943 8.86 -12.55 -12.83
N ARG A 944 7.87 -11.92 -12.21
CA ARG A 944 6.69 -12.61 -11.68
C ARG A 944 5.55 -12.51 -12.69
N ALA A 945 4.76 -13.57 -12.84
CA ALA A 945 3.56 -13.52 -13.64
C ALA A 945 2.47 -14.47 -13.12
N THR A 946 1.22 -14.04 -13.16
CA THR A 946 0.02 -14.82 -12.82
C THR A 946 -0.98 -14.79 -13.97
N ALA A 947 -1.85 -15.80 -14.02
CA ALA A 947 -2.99 -15.85 -14.94
C ALA A 947 -4.27 -15.97 -14.13
N ASP A 948 -5.08 -14.91 -14.16
CA ASP A 948 -6.31 -14.80 -13.40
C ASP A 948 -7.51 -15.12 -14.29
N GLN A 949 -8.27 -16.15 -13.91
CA GLN A 949 -9.47 -16.64 -14.61
C GLN A 949 -10.64 -16.70 -13.63
N ARG A 950 -11.74 -16.00 -13.94
CA ARG A 950 -12.98 -16.00 -13.14
C ARG A 950 -14.01 -17.03 -13.60
N SER A 951 -13.81 -17.58 -14.79
CA SER A 951 -14.65 -18.58 -15.42
C SER A 951 -13.77 -19.59 -16.14
N PHE A 952 -14.17 -20.85 -16.12
CA PHE A 952 -13.51 -21.98 -16.78
C PHE A 952 -14.30 -22.47 -18.00
N GLU A 953 -15.33 -21.75 -18.44
CA GLU A 953 -16.12 -22.08 -19.62
C GLU A 953 -15.51 -21.55 -20.93
N PRO A 954 -15.75 -22.23 -22.07
CA PRO A 954 -15.31 -21.72 -23.37
C PRO A 954 -15.88 -20.32 -23.64
N GLY A 955 -15.00 -19.37 -23.91
CA GLY A 955 -15.32 -17.94 -24.07
C GLY A 955 -14.87 -17.07 -22.90
N ALA A 956 -14.36 -17.64 -21.81
CA ALA A 956 -13.82 -16.88 -20.68
C ALA A 956 -12.62 -16.02 -21.06
N GLU A 957 -12.51 -14.85 -20.43
CA GLU A 957 -11.35 -13.96 -20.52
C GLU A 957 -10.31 -14.33 -19.44
N VAL A 958 -9.05 -14.45 -19.84
CA VAL A 958 -7.91 -14.65 -18.94
C VAL A 958 -7.10 -13.36 -18.90
N THR A 959 -6.86 -12.85 -17.69
CA THR A 959 -5.97 -11.71 -17.47
C THR A 959 -4.59 -12.20 -17.04
N ILE A 960 -3.55 -11.74 -17.72
CA ILE A 960 -2.16 -12.01 -17.39
C ILE A 960 -1.61 -10.78 -16.68
N ASN A 961 -1.17 -10.94 -15.44
CA ASN A 961 -0.51 -9.90 -14.67
C ASN A 961 0.97 -10.27 -14.50
N ALA A 962 1.89 -9.32 -14.70
CA ALA A 962 3.31 -9.54 -14.57
C ALA A 962 4.02 -8.36 -13.89
N THR A 963 5.01 -8.67 -13.05
CA THR A 963 5.84 -7.67 -12.36
C THR A 963 7.30 -7.93 -12.69
N LEU A 964 8.02 -6.91 -13.16
CA LEU A 964 9.43 -6.97 -13.56
C LEU A 964 10.27 -5.99 -12.74
N THR A 965 11.20 -6.51 -11.95
CA THR A 965 12.05 -5.70 -11.05
C THR A 965 13.51 -6.12 -11.09
N GLN A 966 14.42 -5.20 -10.77
CA GLN A 966 15.83 -5.46 -10.44
C GLN A 966 16.08 -5.07 -8.98
N SER A 967 16.39 -6.09 -8.16
CA SER A 967 16.56 -6.03 -6.71
C SER A 967 15.34 -5.44 -5.99
N GLY A 968 14.13 -5.74 -6.48
CA GLY A 968 12.85 -5.25 -5.92
C GLY A 968 12.42 -3.85 -6.39
N VAL A 969 13.21 -3.20 -7.25
CA VAL A 969 12.89 -1.88 -7.82
C VAL A 969 12.57 -2.03 -9.31
N PRO A 970 11.61 -1.30 -9.89
CA PRO A 970 11.31 -1.36 -11.33
C PRO A 970 12.56 -1.25 -12.20
N VAL A 971 12.57 -2.00 -13.30
CA VAL A 971 13.65 -1.97 -14.28
C VAL A 971 13.55 -0.70 -15.13
N ASP A 972 14.69 -0.03 -15.37
CA ASP A 972 14.76 1.19 -16.18
C ASP A 972 14.70 0.90 -17.70
N GLY A 973 14.29 1.89 -18.49
CA GLY A 973 14.47 1.87 -19.96
C GLY A 973 13.44 1.09 -20.77
N ASP A 974 12.15 1.28 -20.48
CA ASP A 974 10.98 0.75 -21.22
C ASP A 974 11.11 -0.73 -21.62
N PRO A 975 11.09 -1.66 -20.64
CA PRO A 975 11.17 -3.08 -20.93
C PRO A 975 9.96 -3.54 -21.75
N TYR A 976 10.18 -4.52 -22.63
CA TYR A 976 9.13 -5.08 -23.49
C TYR A 976 8.70 -6.45 -22.97
N LEU A 977 7.42 -6.56 -22.61
CA LEU A 977 6.81 -7.79 -22.10
C LEU A 977 5.71 -8.29 -23.03
N TRP A 978 5.69 -9.60 -23.24
CA TRP A 978 4.67 -10.25 -24.05
C TRP A 978 4.43 -11.68 -23.54
N ALA A 979 3.32 -12.29 -23.93
CA ALA A 979 2.99 -13.67 -23.62
C ALA A 979 2.71 -14.44 -24.91
N ASP A 980 3.41 -15.55 -25.10
CA ASP A 980 3.13 -16.52 -26.17
C ASP A 980 2.11 -17.54 -25.64
N VAL A 981 0.86 -17.41 -26.07
CA VAL A 981 -0.28 -18.24 -25.66
C VAL A 981 -0.46 -19.39 -26.66
N THR A 982 -0.10 -20.60 -26.25
CA THR A 982 -0.35 -21.83 -27.00
C THR A 982 -1.72 -22.39 -26.64
N ARG A 983 -2.62 -22.42 -27.61
CA ARG A 983 -3.96 -22.98 -27.50
C ARG A 983 -3.94 -24.53 -27.45
N PRO A 984 -5.06 -25.18 -27.06
CA PRO A 984 -5.15 -26.63 -27.03
C PRO A 984 -4.88 -27.33 -28.38
N ASP A 985 -5.17 -26.66 -29.50
CA ASP A 985 -4.91 -27.14 -30.87
C ASP A 985 -3.45 -26.96 -31.33
N GLY A 986 -2.57 -26.45 -30.45
CA GLY A 986 -1.16 -26.19 -30.73
C GLY A 986 -0.89 -24.85 -31.42
N VAL A 987 -1.91 -24.06 -31.74
CA VAL A 987 -1.71 -22.73 -32.35
C VAL A 987 -1.22 -21.73 -31.30
N VAL A 988 -0.15 -21.01 -31.62
CA VAL A 988 0.45 -19.99 -30.76
C VAL A 988 -0.01 -18.60 -31.18
N THR A 989 -0.45 -17.79 -30.22
CA THR A 989 -0.81 -16.37 -30.40
C THR A 989 -0.02 -15.52 -29.41
N THR A 990 0.49 -14.37 -29.85
CA THR A 990 1.22 -13.45 -28.97
C THR A 990 0.31 -12.35 -28.43
N VAL A 991 0.35 -12.12 -27.12
CA VAL A 991 -0.36 -11.06 -26.40
C VAL A 991 0.68 -10.08 -25.85
N VAL A 992 0.54 -8.79 -26.12
CA VAL A 992 1.42 -7.75 -25.54
C VAL A 992 0.93 -7.43 -24.12
N LEU A 993 1.87 -7.22 -23.19
CA LEU A 993 1.57 -6.81 -21.81
C LEU A 993 1.91 -5.32 -21.66
N ASP A 994 0.88 -4.49 -21.46
CA ASP A 994 1.01 -3.03 -21.35
C ASP A 994 1.30 -2.60 -19.91
N ALA A 995 2.02 -1.49 -19.73
CA ALA A 995 2.37 -0.98 -18.40
C ALA A 995 1.12 -0.50 -17.64
N ALA A 996 0.90 -1.03 -16.44
CA ALA A 996 -0.20 -0.67 -15.54
C ALA A 996 0.28 0.18 -14.34
N GLY A 997 1.58 0.21 -14.07
CA GLY A 997 2.23 0.96 -13.00
C GLY A 997 3.76 0.78 -13.04
N PRO A 998 4.53 1.40 -12.14
CA PRO A 998 5.99 1.22 -12.10
C PRO A 998 6.39 -0.25 -11.88
N GLY A 999 6.85 -0.91 -12.95
CA GLY A 999 7.27 -2.31 -12.93
C GLY A 999 6.15 -3.34 -13.15
N ASP A 1000 4.89 -2.91 -13.26
CA ASP A 1000 3.72 -3.78 -13.43
C ASP A 1000 3.14 -3.72 -14.85
N PHE A 1001 2.77 -4.89 -15.38
CA PHE A 1001 2.32 -5.09 -16.75
C PHE A 1001 1.11 -6.01 -16.82
N THR A 1002 0.16 -5.72 -17.70
CA THR A 1002 -1.09 -6.47 -17.84
C THR A 1002 -1.46 -6.70 -19.30
N GLY A 1003 -2.04 -7.87 -19.60
CA GLY A 1003 -2.62 -8.15 -20.93
C GLY A 1003 -3.71 -9.23 -20.83
N ARG A 1004 -4.53 -9.36 -21.88
CA ARG A 1004 -5.75 -10.18 -21.84
C ARG A 1004 -5.94 -10.99 -23.12
N PHE A 1005 -6.55 -12.17 -23.00
CA PHE A 1005 -6.97 -12.96 -24.16
C PHE A 1005 -8.22 -13.81 -23.86
N GLY A 1006 -8.97 -14.17 -24.90
CA GLY A 1006 -10.16 -15.02 -24.80
C GLY A 1006 -9.88 -16.50 -25.07
N THR A 1007 -10.57 -17.37 -24.35
CA THR A 1007 -10.40 -18.84 -24.41
C THR A 1007 -11.49 -19.53 -25.24
N THR A 1008 -11.38 -19.47 -26.57
CA THR A 1008 -12.43 -19.94 -27.49
C THR A 1008 -12.58 -21.47 -27.62
N MET A 1009 -11.69 -22.27 -27.05
CA MET A 1009 -11.67 -23.73 -27.19
C MET A 1009 -11.46 -24.41 -25.83
N PRO A 1010 -12.19 -25.49 -25.51
CA PRO A 1010 -11.91 -26.27 -24.31
C PRO A 1010 -10.54 -26.95 -24.41
N GLY A 1011 -9.76 -26.88 -23.32
CA GLY A 1011 -8.45 -27.49 -23.14
C GLY A 1011 -7.55 -26.63 -22.25
N VAL A 1012 -6.27 -26.99 -22.19
CA VAL A 1012 -5.25 -26.23 -21.44
C VAL A 1012 -4.56 -25.23 -22.37
N TYR A 1013 -4.58 -23.96 -21.98
CA TYR A 1013 -3.81 -22.89 -22.58
C TYR A 1013 -2.49 -22.75 -21.85
N ARG A 1014 -1.39 -22.88 -22.60
CA ARG A 1014 -0.02 -22.70 -22.07
C ARG A 1014 0.43 -21.29 -22.39
N ILE A 1015 0.75 -20.50 -21.38
CA ILE A 1015 1.05 -19.07 -21.50
C ILE A 1015 2.51 -18.86 -21.10
N ARG A 1016 3.39 -18.64 -22.08
CA ARG A 1016 4.80 -18.31 -21.84
C ARG A 1016 4.97 -16.80 -21.83
N VAL A 1017 4.98 -16.20 -20.64
CA VAL A 1017 5.28 -14.78 -20.42
C VAL A 1017 6.79 -14.57 -20.57
N ARG A 1018 7.17 -13.54 -21.33
CA ARG A 1018 8.55 -13.22 -21.65
C ARG A 1018 8.78 -11.73 -21.46
N ALA A 1019 9.95 -11.40 -20.92
CA ALA A 1019 10.41 -10.04 -20.77
C ALA A 1019 11.77 -9.89 -21.42
N ARG A 1020 12.00 -8.74 -22.06
CA ARG A 1020 13.34 -8.29 -22.46
C ARG A 1020 13.53 -6.85 -22.02
N GLY A 1021 14.73 -6.53 -21.57
CA GLY A 1021 15.08 -5.19 -21.10
C GLY A 1021 16.57 -5.01 -20.99
N ARG A 1022 17.00 -3.96 -20.29
CA ARG A 1022 18.38 -3.74 -19.91
C ARG A 1022 18.49 -3.61 -18.40
N THR A 1023 19.56 -4.16 -17.83
CA THR A 1023 19.91 -3.90 -16.43
C THR A 1023 20.33 -2.44 -16.27
N ARG A 1024 20.44 -1.96 -15.04
CA ARG A 1024 20.94 -0.59 -14.78
C ARG A 1024 22.36 -0.34 -15.30
N ALA A 1025 23.18 -1.38 -15.41
CA ALA A 1025 24.49 -1.31 -16.06
C ALA A 1025 24.42 -1.26 -17.60
N GLY A 1026 23.21 -1.32 -18.16
CA GLY A 1026 22.94 -1.28 -19.59
C GLY A 1026 23.02 -2.63 -20.29
N GLU A 1027 23.20 -3.75 -19.58
CA GLU A 1027 23.32 -5.07 -20.18
C GLU A 1027 21.95 -5.64 -20.56
N PRO A 1028 21.79 -6.22 -21.77
CA PRO A 1028 20.52 -6.79 -22.18
C PRO A 1028 20.21 -8.08 -21.41
N PHE A 1029 18.93 -8.25 -21.05
CA PHE A 1029 18.46 -9.46 -20.37
C PHE A 1029 17.18 -10.01 -20.99
N THR A 1030 16.93 -11.30 -20.73
CA THR A 1030 15.65 -11.96 -21.00
C THR A 1030 15.19 -12.75 -19.79
N ARG A 1031 13.88 -12.73 -19.51
CA ARG A 1031 13.26 -13.57 -18.48
C ARG A 1031 12.03 -14.25 -19.06
N GLU A 1032 11.76 -15.47 -18.64
CA GLU A 1032 10.61 -16.25 -19.06
C GLU A 1032 9.86 -16.78 -17.83
N ARG A 1033 8.54 -16.84 -17.93
CA ARG A 1033 7.67 -17.42 -16.91
C ARG A 1033 6.53 -18.16 -17.57
N LEU A 1034 6.32 -19.41 -17.20
CA LEU A 1034 5.22 -20.21 -17.72
C LEU A 1034 4.04 -20.17 -16.73
N VAL A 1035 2.86 -19.86 -17.23
CA VAL A 1035 1.60 -19.96 -16.49
C VAL A 1035 0.58 -20.72 -17.34
N THR A 1036 -0.45 -21.28 -16.71
CA THR A 1036 -1.48 -22.06 -17.43
C THR A 1036 -2.87 -21.55 -17.11
N ALA A 1037 -3.78 -21.65 -18.08
CA ALA A 1037 -5.20 -21.47 -17.90
C ALA A 1037 -5.92 -22.71 -18.45
N ALA A 1038 -7.04 -23.12 -17.85
CA ALA A 1038 -7.73 -24.35 -18.23
C ALA A 1038 -9.21 -24.09 -18.43
N VAL A 1039 -9.76 -24.64 -19.51
CA VAL A 1039 -11.13 -24.37 -19.94
C VAL A 1039 -11.83 -25.66 -20.36
N TRP A 1040 -13.06 -25.88 -19.90
CA TRP A 1040 -13.86 -27.03 -20.29
C TRP A 1040 -15.36 -26.72 -20.18
N ARG A 1041 -16.19 -27.53 -20.84
CA ARG A 1041 -17.65 -27.33 -20.78
C ARG A 1041 -18.16 -27.69 -19.39
N GLY A 1042 -18.92 -26.79 -18.76
CA GLY A 1042 -19.38 -26.94 -17.38
C GLY A 1042 -18.29 -26.67 -16.35
N GLY A 1043 -17.29 -25.86 -16.68
CA GLY A 1043 -16.20 -25.54 -15.75
C GLY A 1043 -16.57 -24.66 -14.57
N ASP A 1044 -17.68 -23.91 -14.69
CA ASP A 1044 -18.21 -23.07 -13.62
C ASP A 1044 -19.28 -23.76 -12.78
N SER A 1045 -19.73 -24.95 -13.19
CA SER A 1045 -20.58 -25.79 -12.34
C SER A 1045 -19.72 -26.48 -11.29
N THR A 1046 -20.11 -26.38 -10.02
CA THR A 1046 -19.60 -27.29 -9.00
C THR A 1046 -19.87 -28.71 -9.50
N PRO A 1047 -18.86 -29.62 -9.50
CA PRO A 1047 -19.15 -31.00 -9.76
C PRO A 1047 -20.27 -31.40 -8.80
N PRO A 1048 -21.35 -32.05 -9.28
CA PRO A 1048 -22.39 -32.48 -8.37
C PRO A 1048 -21.70 -33.30 -7.28
N PRO A 1049 -22.09 -33.15 -6.00
CA PRO A 1049 -21.62 -34.08 -4.97
C PRO A 1049 -21.82 -35.47 -5.55
N ALA A 1050 -20.74 -36.27 -5.57
CA ALA A 1050 -20.81 -37.66 -5.97
C ALA A 1050 -22.07 -38.23 -5.31
N GLY A 1051 -22.97 -38.72 -6.17
CA GLY A 1051 -24.37 -38.88 -5.82
C GLY A 1051 -24.54 -39.65 -4.51
N ASP A 1052 -25.31 -39.05 -3.62
CA ASP A 1052 -26.12 -39.67 -2.58
C ASP A 1052 -26.00 -41.21 -2.51
N ASP A 1053 -25.02 -41.70 -1.75
CA ASP A 1053 -24.78 -43.13 -1.45
C ASP A 1053 -25.99 -43.81 -0.76
N SER A 1054 -27.01 -43.03 -0.37
CA SER A 1054 -28.22 -43.54 0.29
C SER A 1054 -29.08 -44.45 -0.60
N PHE A 1055 -29.08 -44.26 -1.93
CA PHE A 1055 -29.86 -45.12 -2.84
C PHE A 1055 -29.18 -46.47 -3.12
N CYS A 1056 -27.85 -46.48 -3.26
CA CYS A 1056 -27.08 -47.72 -3.36
C CYS A 1056 -27.10 -48.49 -2.03
N GLU A 1057 -26.97 -47.83 -0.86
CA GLU A 1057 -27.16 -48.47 0.44
C GLU A 1057 -28.57 -49.06 0.61
N PHE A 1058 -29.61 -48.33 0.21
CA PHE A 1058 -30.99 -48.81 0.27
C PHE A 1058 -31.23 -50.05 -0.61
N LEU A 1059 -30.73 -50.03 -1.86
CA LEU A 1059 -30.86 -51.16 -2.79
C LEU A 1059 -30.06 -52.39 -2.33
N SER A 1060 -28.86 -52.18 -1.79
CA SER A 1060 -28.03 -53.25 -1.23
C SER A 1060 -28.67 -53.86 0.03
N CYS A 1061 -29.27 -53.05 0.90
CA CYS A 1061 -30.04 -53.52 2.06
C CYS A 1061 -31.31 -54.28 1.64
N LEU A 1062 -32.06 -53.77 0.67
CA LEU A 1062 -33.28 -54.42 0.16
C LEU A 1062 -33.00 -55.80 -0.46
N LEU A 1063 -31.82 -55.97 -1.06
CA LEU A 1063 -31.42 -57.20 -1.75
C LEU A 1063 -30.45 -58.07 -0.95
N ALA A 1064 -30.13 -57.73 0.29
CA ALA A 1064 -29.31 -58.52 1.19
C ALA A 1064 -29.96 -59.87 1.53
N ASP A 1065 -29.14 -60.90 1.75
CA ASP A 1065 -29.64 -62.24 2.02
C ASP A 1065 -30.43 -62.29 3.34
N GLY A 1066 -31.72 -62.66 3.25
CA GLY A 1066 -32.65 -62.76 4.38
C GLY A 1066 -33.68 -61.61 4.47
N VAL A 1067 -33.54 -60.53 3.70
CA VAL A 1067 -34.48 -59.39 3.71
C VAL A 1067 -35.70 -59.65 2.80
N ILE A 1068 -35.50 -60.28 1.65
CA ILE A 1068 -36.59 -60.71 0.77
C ILE A 1068 -36.97 -62.16 1.09
N ASP A 1069 -38.20 -62.38 1.53
CA ASP A 1069 -38.69 -63.72 1.82
C ASP A 1069 -38.82 -64.59 0.55
N ARG A 1070 -38.78 -65.92 0.74
CA ARG A 1070 -38.85 -66.89 -0.36
C ARG A 1070 -40.17 -66.82 -1.15
N ARG A 1071 -41.27 -66.38 -0.53
CA ARG A 1071 -42.59 -66.25 -1.16
C ARG A 1071 -42.67 -65.03 -2.08
N LEU A 1072 -41.97 -63.95 -1.77
CA LEU A 1072 -41.90 -62.75 -2.60
C LEU A 1072 -41.05 -62.99 -3.86
N ILE A 1073 -39.93 -63.72 -3.72
CA ILE A 1073 -39.09 -64.14 -4.87
C ILE A 1073 -39.90 -65.01 -5.84
N GLU A 1074 -40.70 -65.95 -5.34
CA GLU A 1074 -41.57 -66.79 -6.18
C GLU A 1074 -42.68 -65.99 -6.87
N ARG A 1075 -43.25 -64.97 -6.22
CA ARG A 1075 -44.22 -64.07 -6.85
C ARG A 1075 -43.60 -63.19 -7.94
N LEU A 1076 -42.42 -62.64 -7.68
CA LEU A 1076 -41.69 -61.81 -8.65
C LEU A 1076 -41.28 -62.61 -9.89
N ARG A 1077 -40.82 -63.86 -9.70
CA ARG A 1077 -40.55 -64.78 -10.82
C ARG A 1077 -41.80 -65.10 -11.65
N ARG A 1078 -42.97 -65.26 -11.02
CA ARG A 1078 -44.25 -65.46 -11.75
C ARG A 1078 -44.71 -64.22 -12.53
N LEU A 1079 -44.25 -63.04 -12.13
CA LEU A 1079 -44.49 -61.78 -12.84
C LEU A 1079 -43.42 -61.48 -13.91
N GLY A 1080 -42.45 -62.38 -14.12
CA GLY A 1080 -41.42 -62.27 -15.16
C GLY A 1080 -40.13 -61.57 -14.73
N PHE A 1081 -39.94 -61.30 -13.44
CA PHE A 1081 -38.70 -60.71 -12.93
C PHE A 1081 -37.65 -61.77 -12.58
N ASP A 1082 -36.46 -61.66 -13.17
CA ASP A 1082 -35.28 -62.44 -12.81
C ASP A 1082 -34.46 -61.68 -11.75
N VAL A 1083 -34.61 -62.11 -10.50
CA VAL A 1083 -33.98 -61.49 -9.34
C VAL A 1083 -32.46 -61.71 -9.30
N GLU A 1084 -31.95 -62.80 -9.90
CA GLU A 1084 -30.50 -63.05 -10.00
C GLU A 1084 -29.86 -62.19 -11.09
N ALA A 1085 -30.54 -62.00 -12.22
CA ALA A 1085 -30.12 -61.04 -13.24
C ALA A 1085 -30.14 -59.59 -12.71
N LEU A 1086 -31.15 -59.24 -11.90
CA LEU A 1086 -31.24 -57.92 -11.26
C LEU A 1086 -30.08 -57.65 -10.29
N ARG A 1087 -29.72 -58.63 -9.44
CA ARG A 1087 -28.52 -58.54 -8.57
C ARG A 1087 -27.25 -58.36 -9.40
N LYS A 1088 -27.09 -59.11 -10.50
CA LYS A 1088 -25.93 -58.96 -11.41
C LYS A 1088 -25.87 -57.59 -12.11
N CYS A 1089 -27.01 -57.03 -12.53
CA CYS A 1089 -27.07 -55.69 -13.10
C CYS A 1089 -26.63 -54.63 -12.09
N LEU A 1090 -27.00 -54.77 -10.81
CA LEU A 1090 -26.60 -53.84 -9.76
C LEU A 1090 -25.11 -53.92 -9.41
N HIS A 1091 -24.50 -55.11 -9.45
CA HIS A 1091 -23.05 -55.26 -9.35
C HIS A 1091 -22.30 -54.59 -10.52
N GLY A 1092 -22.90 -54.51 -11.71
CA GLY A 1092 -22.33 -53.80 -12.86
C GLY A 1092 -22.46 -52.27 -12.81
N CYS A 1093 -23.33 -51.73 -11.96
CA CYS A 1093 -23.59 -50.29 -11.84
C CYS A 1093 -22.81 -49.59 -10.71
N GLY A 1094 -21.86 -50.28 -10.05
CA GLY A 1094 -20.95 -49.67 -9.08
C GLY A 1094 -21.45 -49.55 -7.64
N CYS A 1095 -22.61 -50.12 -7.28
CA CYS A 1095 -23.14 -50.09 -5.89
C CYS A 1095 -22.57 -51.22 -4.97
N ALA A 1096 -21.34 -51.72 -5.17
CA ALA A 1096 -20.82 -52.84 -4.39
C ALA A 1096 -19.87 -52.37 -3.26
N GLY A 1097 -20.33 -52.44 -2.02
CA GLY A 1097 -19.48 -52.62 -0.83
C GLY A 1097 -19.55 -54.10 -0.41
N ASP A 1098 -18.40 -54.70 -0.16
CA ASP A 1098 -18.28 -56.00 0.53
C ASP A 1098 -18.66 -55.87 2.02
#